data_AF-A0A089NYG7-F1
#
_entry.id   AF-A0A089NYG7-F1
#
_cell.length_a   1.000
_cell.length_b   1.000
_cell.length_c   1.000
_cell.angle_alpha   90.00
_cell.angle_beta   90.00
_cell.angle_gamma   90.00
#
_symmetry.space_group_name_H-M   'P 1'
#
loop_
_entity.id
_entity.type
_entity.pdbx_description
1 polymer ?
#
loop_
_entity_poly.entity_id
_entity_poly.type
_entity_poly.pdbx_seq_one_letter_code
_entity_poly.pdbx_strand_id
1 'polypeptide(L)'
;MAYATTIEGTRFTFPDLRRLLAKATPERSGDQLAGLCADGPVERLAAQIALADLPLKTFLAEELIPSEEDEVSDLIARRHDAAAFAPVSSLTVGAFREWLLSPAADAQALAALSPGLTPEMVAAVSKICRLQDLVAVAAKRPVVTRFRSTIGLPGRLATRNQPNHPTDSSEGILISALDGLLMGSGDAVIGVNPATDSLPDYIRIVELLETLRLRLDVPIQHCCLGHVTVAIEAMAKGAPVDLVFQSVAGSQKANAGFGVDLAVLREASEAARALGRCPAGGQVMYFETGQGSALSADAHWGVDQQTMEARAYAVAREFDPLLVNTVVGLHRPRIPVQRQADHPGRAGGPLLRQAARPADGRGRLLHQPRRCRRRGHGRAPDPAVRSRRQLRHHRAGGGRRDAELPVAVPPRRGLRPRDPGPSAGPGIRGVAPGRAHHGRAGPAHQRHGRAAPGPRRGLPAPARAGRVSDPTEPAKPAHAGTPTLRDLRGLTQARIALGAHGAGLPTGAALAFGLDHARAREAVWTPLDAAAIGAALRAQGLESVEVRSAVSDRTEYLRRPDRGRSLAPESATVLDGHGPGFDVAIVIADGLSATAVALNAVPAATALAARVRRAGWSLAPVVVASQGRVAIGDPIGARLGARCVVVLIGERPGLSASDSLGCYVTFGPEPGLPDSRRNCISNIREGGLSVEAAAGQMEALLRAMLAQGTSGVALRRGDPADPKALPDARD
;
A
#
# COMPACT_ATOMS: atom_id res chain seq x y z
N MET A 1 8.05 -26.44 12.40
CA MET A 1 9.35 -26.08 11.75
C MET A 1 9.39 -24.57 11.63
N ALA A 2 10.55 -23.93 11.74
CA ALA A 2 10.64 -22.48 11.57
C ALA A 2 10.72 -22.12 10.08
N TYR A 3 9.95 -21.11 9.67
CA TYR A 3 9.99 -20.51 8.34
C TYR A 3 11.04 -19.40 8.31
N ALA A 4 11.71 -19.17 7.18
CA ALA A 4 12.73 -18.13 7.11
C ALA A 4 12.93 -17.57 5.70
N THR A 5 13.44 -16.35 5.64
CA THR A 5 14.02 -15.77 4.42
C THR A 5 15.27 -14.98 4.78
N THR A 6 16.20 -14.84 3.83
CA THR A 6 17.40 -14.03 4.01
C THR A 6 17.36 -12.86 3.07
N ILE A 7 17.49 -11.66 3.62
CA ILE A 7 17.52 -10.41 2.87
C ILE A 7 18.83 -9.70 3.22
N GLU A 8 19.73 -9.58 2.23
CA GLU A 8 21.03 -8.89 2.38
C GLU A 8 21.82 -9.29 3.63
N GLY A 9 21.95 -10.60 3.87
CA GLY A 9 22.68 -11.15 5.00
C GLY A 9 21.91 -11.17 6.33
N THR A 10 20.78 -10.47 6.43
CA THR A 10 19.89 -10.57 7.59
C THR A 10 18.91 -11.73 7.41
N ARG A 11 18.95 -12.71 8.32
CA ARG A 11 18.02 -13.83 8.35
C ARG A 11 16.79 -13.50 9.19
N PHE A 12 15.63 -13.42 8.55
CA PHE A 12 14.34 -13.29 9.22
C PHE A 12 13.75 -14.67 9.44
N THR A 13 13.35 -14.98 10.68
CA THR A 13 12.81 -16.28 11.08
C THR A 13 11.44 -16.12 11.71
N PHE A 14 10.50 -16.99 11.33
CA PHE A 14 9.15 -17.05 11.86
C PHE A 14 8.95 -18.46 12.46
N PRO A 15 8.61 -18.57 13.76
CA PRO A 15 8.68 -19.85 14.48
C PRO A 15 7.65 -20.90 14.00
N ASP A 16 6.49 -20.45 13.53
CA ASP A 16 5.38 -21.29 13.08
C ASP A 16 4.55 -20.59 11.99
N LEU A 17 3.57 -21.30 11.41
CA LEU A 17 2.77 -20.78 10.30
C LEU A 17 1.84 -19.64 10.75
N ARG A 18 1.35 -19.68 12.00
CA ARG A 18 0.54 -18.60 12.58
C ARG A 18 1.32 -17.29 12.58
N ARG A 19 2.58 -17.31 13.02
CA ARG A 19 3.46 -16.14 13.05
C ARG A 19 3.85 -15.69 11.65
N LEU A 20 4.11 -16.60 10.71
CA LEU A 20 4.36 -16.23 9.32
C LEU A 20 3.16 -15.48 8.69
N LEU A 21 1.96 -16.04 8.82
CA LEU A 21 0.72 -15.42 8.31
C LEU A 21 0.43 -14.08 8.97
N ALA A 22 0.60 -14.00 10.29
CA ALA A 22 0.41 -12.77 11.04
C ALA A 22 1.36 -11.67 10.59
N LYS A 23 2.67 -11.96 10.55
CA LYS A 23 3.70 -11.00 10.17
C LYS A 23 3.59 -10.57 8.70
N ALA A 24 3.04 -11.41 7.82
CA ALA A 24 2.78 -11.07 6.42
C ALA A 24 1.56 -10.15 6.20
N THR A 25 0.70 -9.99 7.22
CA THR A 25 -0.53 -9.18 7.14
C THR A 25 -0.19 -7.70 7.00
N PRO A 26 -0.87 -6.94 6.12
CA PRO A 26 -0.81 -5.48 6.13
C PRO A 26 -1.12 -4.93 7.53
N GLU A 27 -0.49 -3.82 7.91
CA GLU A 27 -0.62 -3.25 9.25
C GLU A 27 -2.09 -2.99 9.64
N ARG A 28 -2.50 -3.57 10.77
CA ARG A 28 -3.86 -3.49 11.33
C ARG A 28 -3.78 -3.25 12.83
N SER A 29 -4.65 -2.40 13.35
CA SER A 29 -4.66 -2.07 14.78
C SER A 29 -5.02 -3.26 15.66
N GLY A 30 -5.89 -4.16 15.21
CA GLY A 30 -6.27 -5.36 15.97
C GLY A 30 -5.11 -6.35 16.09
N ASP A 31 -4.40 -6.63 15.00
CA ASP A 31 -3.20 -7.48 15.05
C ASP A 31 -2.08 -6.84 15.90
N GLN A 32 -1.99 -5.50 15.94
CA GLN A 32 -1.05 -4.79 16.82
C GLN A 32 -1.44 -4.96 18.30
N LEU A 33 -2.72 -4.79 18.63
CA LEU A 33 -3.26 -5.03 19.98
C LEU A 33 -3.02 -6.47 20.44
N ALA A 34 -3.09 -7.43 19.51
CA ALA A 34 -2.84 -8.85 19.76
C ALA A 34 -1.34 -9.23 19.82
N GLY A 35 -0.42 -8.29 19.58
CA GLY A 35 1.02 -8.59 19.51
C GLY A 35 1.40 -9.52 18.36
N LEU A 36 0.66 -9.46 17.25
CA LEU A 36 0.82 -10.30 16.07
C LEU A 36 1.48 -9.58 14.88
N CYS A 37 1.41 -8.25 14.85
CA CYS A 37 1.97 -7.43 13.78
C CYS A 37 3.49 -7.60 13.60
N ALA A 38 3.95 -7.34 12.38
CA ALA A 38 5.36 -7.11 12.10
C ALA A 38 5.87 -5.85 12.81
N ASP A 39 7.12 -5.92 13.29
CA ASP A 39 7.83 -4.85 14.00
C ASP A 39 8.07 -3.66 13.06
N GLY A 40 8.17 -3.93 11.76
CA GLY A 40 8.35 -2.93 10.74
C GLY A 40 7.96 -3.40 9.34
N PRO A 41 7.97 -2.49 8.35
CA PRO A 41 7.62 -2.82 6.98
C PRO A 41 8.61 -3.81 6.34
N VAL A 42 9.89 -3.79 6.72
CA VAL A 42 10.89 -4.75 6.20
C VAL A 42 10.62 -6.17 6.70
N GLU A 43 10.35 -6.37 8.00
CA GLU A 43 9.98 -7.69 8.53
C GLU A 43 8.69 -8.21 7.88
N ARG A 44 7.69 -7.35 7.67
CA ARG A 44 6.46 -7.73 6.94
C ARG A 44 6.75 -8.21 5.52
N LEU A 45 7.60 -7.50 4.79
CA LEU A 45 7.99 -7.92 3.44
C LEU A 45 8.80 -9.22 3.47
N ALA A 46 9.65 -9.43 4.48
CA ALA A 46 10.34 -10.69 4.68
C ALA A 46 9.36 -11.85 4.92
N ALA A 47 8.32 -11.63 5.74
CA ALA A 47 7.25 -12.61 5.94
C ALA A 47 6.48 -12.89 4.65
N GLN A 48 6.18 -11.86 3.85
CA GLN A 48 5.51 -12.03 2.54
C GLN A 48 6.37 -12.79 1.53
N ILE A 49 7.70 -12.59 1.53
CA ILE A 49 8.64 -13.35 0.69
C ILE A 49 8.67 -14.82 1.12
N ALA A 50 8.87 -15.08 2.41
CA ALA A 50 8.85 -16.45 2.94
C ALA A 50 7.50 -17.14 2.69
N LEU A 51 6.39 -16.42 2.81
CA LEU A 51 5.04 -16.91 2.51
C LEU A 51 4.85 -17.20 1.02
N ALA A 52 5.38 -16.37 0.12
CA ALA A 52 5.24 -16.56 -1.32
C ALA A 52 5.92 -17.84 -1.82
N ASP A 53 7.02 -18.26 -1.19
CA ASP A 53 7.74 -19.49 -1.54
C ASP A 53 7.12 -20.75 -0.91
N LEU A 54 6.14 -20.60 -0.03
CA LEU A 54 5.53 -21.71 0.68
C LEU A 54 4.62 -22.54 -0.26
N PRO A 55 4.78 -23.88 -0.32
CA PRO A 55 3.85 -24.74 -1.06
C PRO A 55 2.43 -24.67 -0.50
N LEU A 56 1.40 -24.62 -1.35
CA LEU A 56 -0.01 -24.59 -0.89
C LEU A 56 -0.37 -25.80 -0.02
N LYS A 57 0.16 -26.99 -0.36
CA LYS A 57 -0.07 -28.21 0.44
C LYS A 57 0.35 -28.11 1.91
N THR A 58 1.19 -27.14 2.29
CA THR A 58 1.58 -26.92 3.69
C THR A 58 0.35 -26.63 4.56
N PHE A 59 -0.63 -25.89 4.03
CA PHE A 59 -1.87 -25.54 4.74
C PHE A 59 -2.81 -26.73 4.96
N LEU A 60 -2.50 -27.91 4.41
CA LEU A 60 -3.21 -29.17 4.68
C LEU A 60 -2.48 -30.03 5.72
N ALA A 61 -1.21 -29.76 5.98
CA ALA A 61 -0.36 -30.53 6.88
C ALA A 61 -0.17 -29.86 8.24
N GLU A 62 -0.34 -28.53 8.32
CA GLU A 62 -0.22 -27.75 9.56
C GLU A 62 -1.53 -27.03 9.85
N GLU A 63 -2.19 -27.41 10.94
CA GLU A 63 -3.39 -26.74 11.43
C GLU A 63 -3.02 -25.50 12.25
N LEU A 64 -3.71 -24.37 12.01
CA LEU A 64 -3.51 -23.16 12.82
C LEU A 64 -4.21 -23.25 14.17
N ILE A 65 -5.37 -23.93 14.19
CA ILE A 65 -6.17 -24.25 15.37
C ILE A 65 -6.50 -25.74 15.24
N PRO A 66 -6.17 -26.59 16.24
CA PRO A 66 -6.38 -28.03 16.15
C PRO A 66 -7.84 -28.41 15.89
N SER A 67 -8.09 -29.31 14.95
CA SER A 67 -9.45 -29.75 14.59
C SER A 67 -10.18 -30.45 15.74
N GLU A 68 -9.44 -31.11 16.64
CA GLU A 68 -9.99 -31.72 17.86
C GLU A 68 -10.51 -30.72 18.89
N GLU A 69 -10.07 -29.46 18.83
CA GLU A 69 -10.44 -28.38 19.76
C GLU A 69 -11.35 -27.32 19.13
N ASP A 70 -11.60 -27.39 17.81
CA ASP A 70 -12.29 -26.36 17.05
C ASP A 70 -13.14 -26.95 15.90
N GLU A 71 -14.47 -26.93 16.05
CA GLU A 71 -15.41 -27.43 15.03
C GLU A 71 -15.29 -26.72 13.67
N VAL A 72 -14.75 -25.48 13.64
CA VAL A 72 -14.54 -24.73 12.40
C VAL A 72 -13.32 -25.27 11.66
N SER A 73 -12.25 -25.63 12.35
CA SER A 73 -11.11 -26.36 11.79
C SER A 73 -11.53 -27.73 11.27
N ASP A 74 -12.29 -28.50 12.06
CA ASP A 74 -12.83 -29.81 11.61
C ASP A 74 -13.69 -29.65 10.34
N LEU A 75 -14.58 -28.65 10.30
CA LEU A 75 -15.36 -28.32 9.10
C LEU A 75 -14.47 -28.05 7.88
N ILE A 76 -13.44 -27.20 8.04
CA ILE A 76 -12.52 -26.84 6.96
C ILE A 76 -11.78 -28.08 6.45
N ALA A 77 -11.26 -28.92 7.35
CA ALA A 77 -10.55 -30.13 7.00
C ALA A 77 -11.46 -31.14 6.27
N ARG A 78 -12.66 -31.40 6.80
CA ARG A 78 -13.62 -32.34 6.20
C ARG A 78 -14.18 -31.89 4.86
N ARG A 79 -14.29 -30.58 4.62
CA ARG A 79 -14.84 -30.02 3.37
C ARG A 79 -13.81 -29.86 2.26
N HIS A 80 -12.52 -30.04 2.53
CA HIS A 80 -11.48 -29.94 1.51
C HIS A 80 -11.59 -31.08 0.49
N ASP A 81 -11.69 -30.71 -0.79
CA ASP A 81 -11.72 -31.65 -1.92
C ASP A 81 -10.33 -31.74 -2.59
N ALA A 82 -9.67 -32.89 -2.42
CA ALA A 82 -8.35 -33.13 -2.99
C ALA A 82 -8.34 -33.17 -4.53
N ALA A 83 -9.42 -33.63 -5.17
CA ALA A 83 -9.51 -33.67 -6.63
C ALA A 83 -9.67 -32.27 -7.20
N ALA A 84 -10.49 -31.42 -6.57
CA ALA A 84 -10.62 -30.01 -6.91
C ALA A 84 -9.29 -29.23 -6.70
N PHE A 85 -8.52 -29.59 -5.67
CA PHE A 85 -7.22 -28.96 -5.36
C PHE A 85 -6.09 -29.37 -6.31
N ALA A 86 -6.17 -30.58 -6.89
CA ALA A 86 -5.10 -31.17 -7.70
C ALA A 86 -4.46 -30.23 -8.75
N PRO A 87 -5.21 -29.41 -9.52
CA PRO A 87 -4.63 -28.54 -10.55
C PRO A 87 -3.64 -27.48 -10.03
N VAL A 88 -3.76 -27.08 -8.75
CA VAL A 88 -2.89 -26.07 -8.13
C VAL A 88 -2.03 -26.64 -7.00
N SER A 89 -2.17 -27.93 -6.70
CA SER A 89 -1.51 -28.60 -5.57
C SER A 89 0.02 -28.48 -5.53
N SER A 90 0.66 -28.37 -6.70
CA SER A 90 2.11 -28.22 -6.84
C SER A 90 2.60 -26.78 -6.71
N LEU A 91 1.68 -25.80 -6.67
CA LEU A 91 2.02 -24.38 -6.66
C LEU A 91 2.43 -23.92 -5.26
N THR A 92 3.33 -22.93 -5.23
CA THR A 92 3.54 -22.09 -4.04
C THR A 92 2.46 -21.02 -3.95
N VAL A 93 2.34 -20.34 -2.82
CA VAL A 93 1.42 -19.19 -2.65
C VAL A 93 1.69 -18.12 -3.72
N GLY A 94 2.96 -17.85 -4.02
CA GLY A 94 3.37 -16.88 -5.04
C GLY A 94 3.02 -17.30 -6.46
N ALA A 95 3.20 -18.58 -6.80
CA ALA A 95 2.78 -19.12 -8.09
C ALA A 95 1.25 -19.19 -8.21
N PHE A 96 0.54 -19.44 -7.10
CA PHE A 96 -0.91 -19.41 -7.06
C PHE A 96 -1.46 -18.00 -7.30
N ARG A 97 -0.86 -16.97 -6.70
CA ARG A 97 -1.15 -15.56 -7.02
C ARG A 97 -1.01 -15.29 -8.52
N GLU A 98 0.08 -15.75 -9.14
CA GLU A 98 0.32 -15.55 -10.57
C GLU A 98 -0.70 -16.30 -11.43
N TRP A 99 -1.06 -17.52 -11.06
CA TRP A 99 -2.12 -18.29 -11.72
C TRP A 99 -3.47 -17.57 -11.63
N LEU A 100 -3.86 -17.09 -10.44
CA LEU A 100 -5.10 -16.33 -10.21
C LEU A 100 -5.17 -15.06 -11.09
N LEU A 101 -4.04 -14.42 -11.36
CA LEU A 101 -3.97 -13.24 -12.23
C LEU A 101 -4.00 -13.58 -13.72
N SER A 102 -3.57 -14.78 -14.10
CA SER A 102 -3.53 -15.25 -15.48
C SER A 102 -4.93 -15.45 -16.10
N PRO A 103 -5.04 -15.50 -17.45
CA PRO A 103 -6.29 -15.85 -18.12
C PRO A 103 -6.81 -17.28 -17.81
N ALA A 104 -5.95 -18.18 -17.35
CA ALA A 104 -6.32 -19.57 -17.05
C ALA A 104 -7.23 -19.70 -15.82
N ALA A 105 -7.17 -18.73 -14.89
CA ALA A 105 -8.06 -18.66 -13.74
C ALA A 105 -9.39 -17.97 -14.09
N ASP A 106 -10.12 -18.50 -15.08
CA ASP A 106 -11.44 -18.00 -15.46
C ASP A 106 -12.54 -18.40 -14.45
N ALA A 107 -13.78 -17.96 -14.69
CA ALA A 107 -14.90 -18.22 -13.80
C ALA A 107 -15.14 -19.72 -13.57
N GLN A 108 -15.02 -20.55 -14.61
CA GLN A 108 -15.27 -21.99 -14.54
C GLN A 108 -14.14 -22.69 -13.78
N ALA A 109 -12.89 -22.38 -14.09
CA ALA A 109 -11.72 -22.92 -13.40
C ALA A 109 -11.74 -22.57 -11.91
N LEU A 110 -12.07 -21.31 -11.57
CA LEU A 110 -12.21 -20.89 -10.18
C LEU A 110 -13.35 -21.63 -9.48
N ALA A 111 -14.50 -21.77 -10.15
CA ALA A 111 -15.65 -22.49 -9.59
C ALA A 111 -15.29 -23.94 -9.23
N ALA A 112 -14.64 -24.65 -10.16
CA ALA A 112 -14.17 -26.03 -9.96
C ALA A 112 -13.09 -26.14 -8.88
N LEU A 113 -12.21 -25.13 -8.76
CA LEU A 113 -11.11 -25.14 -7.79
C LEU A 113 -11.58 -24.89 -6.35
N SER A 114 -12.61 -24.07 -6.13
CA SER A 114 -12.96 -23.59 -4.78
C SER A 114 -13.15 -24.66 -3.70
N PRO A 115 -13.75 -25.84 -3.95
CA PRO A 115 -13.81 -26.93 -2.96
C PRO A 115 -12.44 -27.41 -2.47
N GLY A 116 -11.39 -27.26 -3.29
CA GLY A 116 -10.02 -27.62 -2.94
C GLY A 116 -9.21 -26.52 -2.25
N LEU A 117 -9.79 -25.36 -1.93
CA LEU A 117 -9.08 -24.28 -1.26
C LEU A 117 -9.52 -24.15 0.20
N THR A 118 -8.56 -24.18 1.12
CA THR A 118 -8.80 -23.84 2.53
C THR A 118 -8.79 -22.31 2.74
N PRO A 119 -9.43 -21.80 3.80
CA PRO A 119 -9.36 -20.39 4.17
C PRO A 119 -7.94 -19.87 4.35
N GLU A 120 -7.04 -20.69 4.87
CA GLU A 120 -5.65 -20.34 5.12
C GLU A 120 -4.88 -20.12 3.80
N MET A 121 -5.14 -20.94 2.77
CA MET A 121 -4.59 -20.71 1.42
C MET A 121 -5.08 -19.38 0.82
N VAL A 122 -6.38 -19.10 0.98
CA VAL A 122 -7.01 -17.86 0.50
C VAL A 122 -6.47 -16.64 1.25
N ALA A 123 -6.32 -16.74 2.57
CA ALA A 123 -5.72 -15.71 3.40
C ALA A 123 -4.26 -15.48 2.99
N ALA A 124 -3.47 -16.54 2.84
CA ALA A 124 -2.06 -16.48 2.45
C ALA A 124 -1.86 -15.74 1.13
N VAL A 125 -2.59 -16.12 0.07
CA VAL A 125 -2.46 -15.47 -1.24
C VAL A 125 -2.92 -14.01 -1.20
N SER A 126 -3.97 -13.70 -0.44
CA SER A 126 -4.46 -12.32 -0.30
C SER A 126 -3.46 -11.39 0.40
N LYS A 127 -2.62 -11.91 1.30
CA LYS A 127 -1.58 -11.14 2.01
C LYS A 127 -0.44 -10.67 1.11
N ILE A 128 -0.20 -11.36 -0.01
CA ILE A 128 0.81 -10.99 -1.01
C ILE A 128 0.21 -10.30 -2.26
N CYS A 129 -1.10 -10.05 -2.26
CA CYS A 129 -1.78 -9.33 -3.33
C CYS A 129 -1.79 -7.82 -3.09
N ARG A 130 -1.59 -7.04 -4.15
CA ARG A 130 -1.90 -5.60 -4.12
C ARG A 130 -3.42 -5.41 -4.24
N LEU A 131 -3.92 -4.23 -3.89
CA LEU A 131 -5.35 -3.91 -4.01
C LEU A 131 -5.89 -4.17 -5.43
N GLN A 132 -5.15 -3.77 -6.46
CA GLN A 132 -5.53 -4.01 -7.85
C GLN A 132 -5.57 -5.52 -8.20
N ASP A 133 -4.71 -6.33 -7.58
CA ASP A 133 -4.67 -7.77 -7.81
C ASP A 133 -5.93 -8.39 -7.19
N LEU A 134 -6.30 -7.99 -5.97
CA LEU A 134 -7.53 -8.43 -5.29
C LEU A 134 -8.79 -8.09 -6.11
N VAL A 135 -8.89 -6.86 -6.62
CA VAL A 135 -10.01 -6.43 -7.47
C VAL A 135 -10.08 -7.25 -8.77
N ALA A 136 -8.93 -7.44 -9.44
CA ALA A 136 -8.88 -8.17 -10.69
C ALA A 136 -9.24 -9.65 -10.52
N VAL A 137 -8.78 -10.30 -9.44
CA VAL A 137 -9.10 -11.71 -9.14
C VAL A 137 -10.57 -11.85 -8.76
N ALA A 138 -11.09 -11.01 -7.87
CA ALA A 138 -12.49 -11.07 -7.44
C ALA A 138 -13.47 -10.89 -8.61
N ALA A 139 -13.16 -10.01 -9.57
CA ALA A 139 -14.00 -9.77 -10.74
C ALA A 139 -14.17 -11.00 -11.65
N LYS A 140 -13.27 -12.00 -11.58
CA LYS A 140 -13.34 -13.20 -12.44
C LYS A 140 -14.39 -14.21 -11.99
N ARG A 141 -14.84 -14.15 -10.73
CA ARG A 141 -15.79 -15.11 -10.17
C ARG A 141 -16.97 -14.41 -9.50
N PRO A 142 -18.00 -14.02 -10.27
CA PRO A 142 -19.28 -13.62 -9.70
C PRO A 142 -19.88 -14.77 -8.90
N VAL A 143 -20.43 -14.46 -7.72
CA VAL A 143 -21.20 -15.41 -6.90
C VAL A 143 -22.66 -14.98 -7.00
N VAL A 144 -23.50 -15.83 -7.59
CA VAL A 144 -24.90 -15.54 -7.86
C VAL A 144 -25.76 -16.36 -6.90
N THR A 145 -26.56 -15.68 -6.09
CA THR A 145 -27.50 -16.28 -5.14
C THR A 145 -28.90 -15.72 -5.37
N ARG A 146 -29.92 -16.43 -4.88
CA ARG A 146 -31.32 -16.15 -5.16
C ARG A 146 -32.24 -16.50 -3.98
N PHE A 147 -33.12 -15.55 -3.67
CA PHE A 147 -34.37 -15.83 -2.97
C PHE A 147 -35.53 -15.36 -3.86
N ARG A 148 -36.16 -14.22 -3.58
CA ARG A 148 -37.16 -13.60 -4.47
C ARG A 148 -36.48 -12.80 -5.57
N SER A 149 -35.44 -12.04 -5.21
CA SER A 149 -34.50 -11.44 -6.16
C SER A 149 -33.29 -12.35 -6.40
N THR A 150 -32.55 -12.09 -7.49
CA THR A 150 -31.27 -12.73 -7.79
C THR A 150 -30.17 -11.68 -7.72
N ILE A 151 -29.19 -11.92 -6.86
CA ILE A 151 -28.09 -10.99 -6.57
C ILE A 151 -26.75 -11.52 -7.09
N GLY A 152 -25.79 -10.62 -7.30
CA GLY A 152 -24.45 -10.97 -7.79
C GLY A 152 -24.30 -11.08 -9.31
N LEU A 153 -25.36 -10.79 -10.08
CA LEU A 153 -25.30 -10.74 -11.54
C LEU A 153 -24.41 -9.58 -12.03
N PRO A 154 -23.60 -9.76 -13.09
CA PRO A 154 -22.78 -8.70 -13.67
C PRO A 154 -23.60 -7.47 -14.07
N GLY A 155 -23.07 -6.27 -13.81
CA GLY A 155 -23.72 -5.00 -14.13
C GLY A 155 -24.85 -4.61 -13.18
N ARG A 156 -25.06 -5.34 -12.09
CA ARG A 156 -26.04 -5.03 -11.05
C ARG A 156 -25.36 -4.79 -9.71
N LEU A 157 -25.92 -3.92 -8.90
CA LEU A 157 -25.52 -3.68 -7.51
C LEU A 157 -26.78 -3.75 -6.66
N ALA A 158 -26.77 -4.65 -5.68
CA ALA A 158 -27.87 -4.81 -4.74
C ALA A 158 -27.56 -4.13 -3.41
N THR A 159 -28.60 -3.68 -2.71
CA THR A 159 -28.50 -2.88 -1.49
C THR A 159 -29.41 -3.41 -0.39
N ARG A 160 -28.89 -3.42 0.84
CA ARG A 160 -29.69 -3.64 2.04
C ARG A 160 -30.40 -2.34 2.41
N ASN A 161 -31.70 -2.42 2.64
CA ASN A 161 -32.48 -1.38 3.30
C ASN A 161 -32.65 -1.79 4.78
N GLN A 162 -32.09 -1.03 5.71
CA GLN A 162 -32.08 -1.37 7.14
C GLN A 162 -32.82 -0.32 8.00
N PRO A 163 -34.16 -0.39 8.08
CA PRO A 163 -34.99 0.62 8.74
C PRO A 163 -35.01 0.47 10.26
N ASN A 164 -33.86 0.63 10.92
CA ASN A 164 -33.76 0.52 12.38
C ASN A 164 -34.42 1.72 13.07
N HIS A 165 -35.31 1.46 14.03
CA HIS A 165 -35.89 2.49 14.89
C HIS A 165 -35.35 2.37 16.32
N PRO A 166 -35.03 3.47 17.05
CA PRO A 166 -34.45 3.39 18.40
C PRO A 166 -35.25 2.59 19.45
N THR A 167 -36.53 2.38 19.19
CA THR A 167 -37.48 1.65 20.03
C THR A 167 -38.31 0.63 19.23
N ASP A 168 -37.87 0.29 18.02
CA ASP A 168 -38.58 -0.61 17.09
C ASP A 168 -40.05 -0.26 16.79
N SER A 169 -40.40 1.03 16.77
CA SER A 169 -41.76 1.47 16.42
C SER A 169 -42.14 0.97 15.03
N SER A 170 -43.26 0.25 14.92
CA SER A 170 -43.75 -0.29 13.64
C SER A 170 -43.92 0.81 12.59
N GLU A 171 -44.45 1.97 12.96
CA GLU A 171 -44.62 3.10 12.04
C GLU A 171 -43.27 3.65 11.56
N GLY A 172 -42.30 3.78 12.48
CA GLY A 172 -40.97 4.27 12.15
C GLY A 172 -40.21 3.31 11.22
N ILE A 173 -40.30 2.01 11.49
CA ILE A 173 -39.75 0.96 10.64
C ILE A 173 -40.38 1.02 9.24
N LEU A 174 -41.71 1.07 9.15
CA LEU A 174 -42.42 1.10 7.87
C LEU A 174 -42.09 2.34 7.03
N ILE A 175 -42.10 3.54 7.62
CA ILE A 175 -41.81 4.78 6.90
C ILE A 175 -40.38 4.77 6.37
N SER A 176 -39.42 4.32 7.17
CA SER A 176 -38.02 4.19 6.73
C SER A 176 -37.86 3.11 5.65
N ALA A 177 -38.57 1.99 5.74
CA ALA A 177 -38.54 0.94 4.73
C ALA A 177 -39.09 1.46 3.38
N LEU A 178 -40.22 2.17 3.42
CA LEU A 178 -40.86 2.80 2.26
C LEU A 178 -39.95 3.85 1.61
N ASP A 179 -39.33 4.72 2.39
CA ASP A 179 -38.39 5.73 1.88
C ASP A 179 -37.21 5.06 1.15
N GLY A 180 -36.63 4.01 1.74
CA GLY A 180 -35.58 3.24 1.08
C GLY A 180 -36.03 2.60 -0.24
N LEU A 181 -37.25 2.04 -0.29
CA LEU A 181 -37.81 1.49 -1.52
C LEU A 181 -38.00 2.55 -2.61
N LEU A 182 -38.46 3.76 -2.26
CA LEU A 182 -38.58 4.88 -3.21
C LEU A 182 -37.23 5.30 -3.81
N MET A 183 -36.14 5.05 -3.07
CA MET A 183 -34.76 5.30 -3.52
C MET A 183 -34.14 4.10 -4.25
N GLY A 184 -34.90 3.03 -4.48
CA GLY A 184 -34.42 1.80 -5.12
C GLY A 184 -33.56 0.91 -4.21
N SER A 185 -33.72 1.02 -2.89
CA SER A 185 -33.01 0.22 -1.90
C SER A 185 -33.86 -0.91 -1.31
N GLY A 186 -33.24 -2.06 -1.04
CA GLY A 186 -33.88 -3.22 -0.42
C GLY A 186 -33.99 -4.46 -1.31
N ASP A 187 -33.43 -4.41 -2.52
CA ASP A 187 -33.39 -5.52 -3.46
C ASP A 187 -32.47 -6.67 -2.99
N ALA A 188 -31.48 -6.40 -2.13
CA ALA A 188 -30.73 -7.44 -1.44
C ALA A 188 -31.51 -8.01 -0.24
N VAL A 189 -32.05 -7.13 0.60
CA VAL A 189 -32.91 -7.47 1.76
C VAL A 189 -33.47 -6.18 2.37
N ILE A 190 -34.71 -6.22 2.86
CA ILE A 190 -35.19 -5.26 3.87
C ILE A 190 -35.02 -5.91 5.25
N GLY A 191 -34.05 -5.43 6.03
CA GLY A 191 -33.63 -6.07 7.27
C GLY A 191 -33.73 -5.14 8.48
N VAL A 192 -34.36 -5.55 9.58
CA VAL A 192 -34.37 -4.75 10.82
C VAL A 192 -33.44 -5.38 11.85
N ASN A 193 -32.51 -4.60 12.41
CA ASN A 193 -31.78 -5.00 13.62
C ASN A 193 -32.59 -4.53 14.83
N PRO A 194 -33.25 -5.46 15.55
CA PRO A 194 -34.17 -5.07 16.62
C PRO A 194 -33.41 -4.49 17.80
N ALA A 195 -33.95 -3.45 18.42
CA ALA A 195 -33.50 -2.91 19.69
C ALA A 195 -33.78 -3.86 20.87
N THR A 196 -34.77 -4.76 20.75
CA THR A 196 -35.02 -5.84 21.72
C THR A 196 -34.97 -7.22 21.08
N ASP A 197 -34.20 -8.13 21.69
CA ASP A 197 -34.08 -9.51 21.21
C ASP A 197 -35.12 -10.42 21.88
N SER A 198 -36.40 -10.08 21.71
CA SER A 198 -37.51 -10.86 22.28
C SER A 198 -38.35 -11.51 21.18
N LEU A 199 -38.82 -12.72 21.45
CA LEU A 199 -39.64 -13.48 20.50
C LEU A 199 -40.90 -12.73 20.01
N PRO A 200 -41.70 -12.07 20.87
CA PRO A 200 -42.85 -11.30 20.39
C PRO A 200 -42.45 -10.17 19.44
N ASP A 201 -41.33 -9.50 19.72
CA ASP A 201 -40.86 -8.38 18.91
C ASP A 201 -40.29 -8.83 17.57
N TYR A 202 -39.55 -9.94 17.58
CA TYR A 202 -39.07 -10.61 16.38
C TYR A 202 -40.24 -10.96 15.44
N ILE A 203 -41.27 -11.66 15.96
CA ILE A 203 -42.47 -12.06 15.19
C ILE A 203 -43.16 -10.82 14.62
N ARG A 204 -43.41 -9.80 15.46
CA ARG A 204 -44.02 -8.53 15.04
C ARG A 204 -43.26 -7.89 13.88
N ILE A 205 -41.93 -7.84 13.94
CA ILE A 205 -41.09 -7.25 12.89
C ILE A 205 -41.20 -8.03 11.58
N VAL A 206 -41.10 -9.36 11.60
CA VAL A 206 -41.18 -10.15 10.36
C VAL A 206 -42.58 -10.12 9.73
N GLU A 207 -43.64 -10.09 10.55
CA GLU A 207 -45.02 -9.91 10.08
C GLU A 207 -45.26 -8.51 9.48
N LEU A 208 -44.65 -7.48 10.08
CA LEU A 208 -44.71 -6.11 9.59
C LEU A 208 -44.08 -5.99 8.20
N LEU A 209 -42.88 -6.56 8.02
CA LEU A 209 -42.16 -6.55 6.74
C LEU A 209 -42.86 -7.44 5.70
N GLU A 210 -43.44 -8.57 6.10
CA GLU A 210 -44.25 -9.41 5.21
C GLU A 210 -45.51 -8.67 4.74
N THR A 211 -46.18 -7.95 5.64
CA THR A 211 -47.35 -7.14 5.31
C THR A 211 -46.98 -6.05 4.29
N LEU A 212 -45.84 -5.37 4.48
CA LEU A 212 -45.33 -4.39 3.54
C LEU A 212 -45.08 -5.02 2.15
N ARG A 213 -44.39 -6.17 2.12
CA ARG A 213 -44.07 -6.90 0.88
C ARG A 213 -45.34 -7.29 0.12
N LEU A 214 -46.32 -7.86 0.81
CA LEU A 214 -47.59 -8.30 0.23
C LEU A 214 -48.44 -7.12 -0.27
N ARG A 215 -48.52 -6.03 0.50
CA ARG A 215 -49.32 -4.86 0.11
C ARG A 215 -48.77 -4.10 -1.09
N LEU A 216 -47.44 -4.08 -1.24
CA LEU A 216 -46.78 -3.39 -2.35
C LEU A 216 -46.49 -4.31 -3.54
N ASP A 217 -46.72 -5.62 -3.40
CA ASP A 217 -46.36 -6.66 -4.37
C ASP A 217 -44.92 -6.54 -4.89
N VAL A 218 -43.98 -6.28 -3.96
CA VAL A 218 -42.56 -6.09 -4.29
C VAL A 218 -41.79 -7.40 -4.19
N PRO A 219 -40.91 -7.72 -5.16
CA PRO A 219 -40.14 -8.97 -5.19
C PRO A 219 -38.89 -8.90 -4.30
N ILE A 220 -39.08 -8.51 -3.03
CA ILE A 220 -38.02 -8.37 -2.02
C ILE A 220 -38.16 -9.44 -0.95
N GLN A 221 -37.03 -9.88 -0.40
CA GLN A 221 -36.95 -10.70 0.80
C GLN A 221 -36.70 -9.83 2.02
N HIS A 222 -37.14 -10.30 3.19
CA HIS A 222 -37.00 -9.59 4.45
C HIS A 222 -36.28 -10.41 5.52
N CYS A 223 -35.82 -9.73 6.56
CA CYS A 223 -35.06 -10.33 7.66
C CYS A 223 -35.25 -9.54 8.95
N CYS A 224 -35.43 -10.23 10.08
CA CYS A 224 -35.15 -9.64 11.39
C CYS A 224 -33.77 -10.14 11.83
N LEU A 225 -32.84 -9.22 12.10
CA LEU A 225 -31.46 -9.50 12.49
C LEU A 225 -31.34 -9.78 14.00
N GLY A 226 -32.31 -10.51 14.57
CA GLY A 226 -32.24 -11.04 15.93
C GLY A 226 -31.40 -12.32 16.01
N HIS A 227 -31.20 -12.86 17.21
CA HIS A 227 -30.41 -14.08 17.40
C HIS A 227 -31.07 -15.28 16.71
N VAL A 228 -30.26 -16.18 16.13
CA VAL A 228 -30.73 -17.34 15.35
C VAL A 228 -31.71 -18.25 16.12
N THR A 229 -31.51 -18.41 17.42
CA THR A 229 -32.41 -19.23 18.26
C THR A 229 -33.80 -18.61 18.39
N VAL A 230 -33.89 -17.27 18.46
CA VAL A 230 -35.18 -16.55 18.47
C VAL A 230 -35.88 -16.73 17.11
N ALA A 231 -35.11 -16.76 16.01
CA ALA A 231 -35.65 -17.05 14.69
C ALA A 231 -36.22 -18.48 14.61
N ILE A 232 -35.51 -19.48 15.14
CA ILE A 232 -36.01 -20.88 15.19
C ILE A 232 -37.33 -20.95 15.95
N GLU A 233 -37.41 -20.33 17.15
CA GLU A 233 -38.64 -20.29 17.94
C GLU A 233 -39.78 -19.55 17.22
N ALA A 234 -39.48 -18.47 16.50
CA ALA A 234 -40.46 -17.73 15.72
C ALA A 234 -41.02 -18.58 14.57
N MET A 235 -40.16 -19.31 13.86
CA MET A 235 -40.57 -20.21 12.78
C MET A 235 -41.40 -21.39 13.30
N ALA A 236 -41.06 -21.94 14.48
CA ALA A 236 -41.88 -22.96 15.13
C ALA A 236 -43.30 -22.48 15.48
N LYS A 237 -43.49 -21.17 15.66
CA LYS A 237 -44.79 -20.51 15.83
C LYS A 237 -45.45 -20.07 14.52
N GLY A 238 -44.86 -20.40 13.37
CA GLY A 238 -45.41 -20.09 12.05
C GLY A 238 -45.12 -18.66 11.56
N ALA A 239 -44.19 -17.93 12.17
CA ALA A 239 -43.83 -16.58 11.72
C ALA A 239 -43.25 -16.60 10.29
N PRO A 240 -43.55 -15.60 9.44
CA PRO A 240 -43.23 -15.63 8.01
C PRO A 240 -41.77 -15.24 7.71
N VAL A 241 -40.80 -15.94 8.27
CA VAL A 241 -39.37 -15.64 8.10
C VAL A 241 -38.90 -15.97 6.67
N ASP A 242 -38.34 -14.97 5.95
CA ASP A 242 -37.74 -15.18 4.63
C ASP A 242 -36.24 -15.56 4.76
N LEU A 243 -35.45 -14.74 5.47
CA LEU A 243 -34.04 -15.01 5.74
C LEU A 243 -33.75 -15.13 7.24
N VAL A 244 -32.84 -16.04 7.61
CA VAL A 244 -32.33 -16.17 8.98
C VAL A 244 -30.96 -15.53 9.10
N PHE A 245 -30.86 -14.55 9.99
CA PHE A 245 -29.62 -13.85 10.29
C PHE A 245 -28.82 -14.53 11.40
N GLN A 246 -27.49 -14.49 11.30
CA GLN A 246 -26.61 -14.75 12.44
C GLN A 246 -25.23 -14.10 12.24
N SER A 247 -24.63 -13.62 13.33
CA SER A 247 -23.20 -13.28 13.33
C SER A 247 -22.35 -14.56 13.50
N VAL A 248 -21.32 -14.72 12.67
CA VAL A 248 -20.40 -15.87 12.69
C VAL A 248 -18.93 -15.43 12.71
N ALA A 249 -18.06 -16.29 13.23
CA ALA A 249 -16.63 -16.09 13.37
C ALA A 249 -15.83 -17.34 12.95
N GLY A 250 -14.51 -17.15 12.85
CA GLY A 250 -13.59 -18.17 12.34
C GLY A 250 -13.09 -19.21 13.36
N SER A 251 -13.68 -19.29 14.55
CA SER A 251 -13.39 -20.34 15.55
C SER A 251 -14.64 -20.72 16.32
N GLN A 252 -14.69 -21.96 16.80
CA GLN A 252 -15.72 -22.48 17.69
C GLN A 252 -15.86 -21.62 18.94
N LYS A 253 -14.74 -21.28 19.60
CA LYS A 253 -14.75 -20.44 20.81
C LYS A 253 -15.38 -19.06 20.53
N ALA A 254 -15.13 -18.46 19.37
CA ALA A 254 -15.74 -17.19 19.00
C ALA A 254 -17.24 -17.32 18.69
N ASN A 255 -17.64 -18.39 17.99
CA ASN A 255 -19.06 -18.69 17.72
C ASN A 255 -19.84 -18.99 19.01
N ALA A 256 -19.25 -19.73 19.95
CA ALA A 256 -19.82 -19.95 21.27
C ALA A 256 -19.99 -18.64 22.06
N GLY A 257 -19.10 -17.66 21.86
CA GLY A 257 -19.25 -16.30 22.38
C GLY A 257 -20.46 -15.55 21.82
N PHE A 258 -20.92 -15.94 20.61
CA PHE A 258 -22.20 -15.50 20.04
C PHE A 258 -23.38 -16.38 20.43
N GLY A 259 -23.17 -17.48 21.17
CA GLY A 259 -24.23 -18.41 21.55
C GLY A 259 -24.64 -19.39 20.45
N VAL A 260 -23.75 -19.68 19.48
CA VAL A 260 -24.04 -20.58 18.36
C VAL A 260 -22.91 -21.59 18.12
N ASP A 261 -23.29 -22.72 17.55
CA ASP A 261 -22.39 -23.72 16.97
C ASP A 261 -22.90 -24.09 15.56
N LEU A 262 -22.18 -24.97 14.84
CA LEU A 262 -22.59 -25.39 13.49
C LEU A 262 -23.93 -26.15 13.48
N ALA A 263 -24.31 -26.82 14.57
CA ALA A 263 -25.55 -27.58 14.66
C ALA A 263 -26.77 -26.65 14.73
N VAL A 264 -26.71 -25.61 15.56
CA VAL A 264 -27.75 -24.57 15.67
C VAL A 264 -27.94 -23.85 14.34
N LEU A 265 -26.85 -23.54 13.62
CA LEU A 265 -26.93 -22.93 12.29
C LEU A 265 -27.61 -23.85 11.26
N ARG A 266 -27.38 -25.16 11.36
CA ARG A 266 -28.02 -26.17 10.50
C ARG A 266 -29.51 -26.27 10.80
N GLU A 267 -29.89 -26.37 12.07
CA GLU A 267 -31.28 -26.38 12.53
C GLU A 267 -32.04 -25.16 11.98
N ALA A 268 -31.46 -23.97 12.10
CA ALA A 268 -32.05 -22.75 11.54
C ALA A 268 -32.23 -22.79 10.02
N SER A 269 -31.23 -23.28 9.29
CA SER A 269 -31.32 -23.41 7.83
C SER A 269 -32.44 -24.38 7.42
N GLU A 270 -32.53 -25.52 8.10
CA GLU A 270 -33.55 -26.54 7.86
C GLU A 270 -34.96 -26.02 8.21
N ALA A 271 -35.11 -25.35 9.35
CA ALA A 271 -36.37 -24.75 9.77
C ALA A 271 -36.86 -23.68 8.77
N ALA A 272 -35.96 -22.81 8.28
CA ALA A 272 -36.31 -21.81 7.29
C ALA A 272 -36.71 -22.41 5.93
N ARG A 273 -36.04 -23.49 5.51
CA ARG A 273 -36.40 -24.23 4.29
C ARG A 273 -37.75 -24.94 4.44
N ALA A 274 -38.05 -25.50 5.61
CA ALA A 274 -39.31 -26.19 5.90
C ALA A 274 -40.54 -25.28 5.81
N LEU A 275 -40.39 -23.96 5.97
CA LEU A 275 -41.48 -23.00 5.74
C LEU A 275 -41.96 -22.95 4.27
N GLY A 276 -41.19 -23.49 3.32
CA GLY A 276 -41.58 -23.52 1.90
C GLY A 276 -41.65 -22.14 1.23
N ARG A 277 -41.06 -21.11 1.85
CA ARG A 277 -41.07 -19.72 1.36
C ARG A 277 -39.98 -19.43 0.34
N CYS A 278 -38.89 -20.20 0.40
CA CYS A 278 -37.75 -20.09 -0.50
C CYS A 278 -38.03 -20.82 -1.82
N PRO A 279 -37.78 -20.21 -2.99
CA PRO A 279 -37.89 -20.91 -4.26
C PRO A 279 -36.94 -22.11 -4.35
N ALA A 280 -37.27 -23.09 -5.20
CA ALA A 280 -36.41 -24.24 -5.43
C ALA A 280 -34.98 -23.80 -5.82
N GLY A 281 -33.97 -24.33 -5.11
CA GLY A 281 -32.57 -23.97 -5.29
C GLY A 281 -32.15 -22.61 -4.72
N GLY A 282 -33.00 -21.95 -3.94
CA GLY A 282 -32.70 -20.67 -3.29
C GLY A 282 -31.99 -20.79 -1.93
N GLN A 283 -31.53 -19.65 -1.44
CA GLN A 283 -30.73 -19.51 -0.22
C GLN A 283 -31.48 -18.77 0.90
N VAL A 284 -31.44 -19.31 2.12
CA VAL A 284 -32.23 -18.82 3.26
C VAL A 284 -31.40 -18.13 4.35
N MET A 285 -30.08 -18.24 4.31
CA MET A 285 -29.21 -17.72 5.36
C MET A 285 -28.66 -16.33 5.03
N TYR A 286 -28.47 -15.51 6.06
CA TYR A 286 -27.77 -14.25 6.01
C TYR A 286 -26.74 -14.18 7.15
N PHE A 287 -25.46 -14.13 6.82
CA PHE A 287 -24.39 -14.00 7.82
C PHE A 287 -23.77 -12.61 7.86
N GLU A 288 -23.43 -12.16 9.07
CA GLU A 288 -22.45 -11.09 9.28
C GLU A 288 -21.15 -11.65 9.87
N THR A 289 -20.04 -11.14 9.37
CA THR A 289 -18.66 -11.49 9.79
C THR A 289 -17.94 -10.23 10.26
N GLY A 290 -16.75 -10.38 10.83
CA GLY A 290 -15.99 -9.23 11.30
C GLY A 290 -14.59 -9.61 11.77
N GLN A 291 -13.61 -8.91 11.22
CA GLN A 291 -12.18 -9.09 11.51
C GLN A 291 -11.84 -8.96 13.01
N GLY A 292 -12.63 -8.20 13.76
CA GLY A 292 -12.44 -7.98 15.20
C GLY A 292 -12.99 -9.09 16.10
N SER A 293 -13.94 -9.91 15.61
CA SER A 293 -14.77 -10.76 16.46
C SER A 293 -13.97 -11.75 17.29
N ALA A 294 -13.05 -12.48 16.64
CA ALA A 294 -12.22 -13.47 17.32
C ALA A 294 -11.27 -12.83 18.35
N LEU A 295 -10.72 -11.65 18.06
CA LEU A 295 -9.86 -10.93 19.01
C LEU A 295 -10.67 -10.42 20.21
N SER A 296 -11.83 -9.82 19.97
CA SER A 296 -12.70 -9.29 21.03
C SER A 296 -13.23 -10.39 21.96
N ALA A 297 -13.40 -11.61 21.46
CA ALA A 297 -13.80 -12.78 22.23
C ALA A 297 -12.62 -13.55 22.87
N ASP A 298 -11.38 -13.05 22.77
CA ASP A 298 -10.17 -13.77 23.20
C ASP A 298 -10.11 -15.19 22.62
N ALA A 299 -10.51 -15.33 21.36
CA ALA A 299 -10.76 -16.58 20.66
C ALA A 299 -10.03 -16.66 19.32
N HIS A 300 -8.94 -15.90 19.18
CA HIS A 300 -8.15 -15.79 17.95
C HIS A 300 -6.96 -16.76 17.91
N TRP A 301 -6.59 -17.42 19.02
CA TRP A 301 -5.56 -18.48 19.04
C TRP A 301 -4.18 -18.08 18.47
N GLY A 302 -3.81 -16.80 18.60
CA GLY A 302 -2.59 -16.26 17.99
C GLY A 302 -2.62 -16.18 16.45
N VAL A 303 -3.78 -16.40 15.84
CA VAL A 303 -4.05 -16.21 14.40
C VAL A 303 -4.46 -14.76 14.16
N ASP A 304 -4.00 -14.19 13.04
CA ASP A 304 -4.29 -12.80 12.67
C ASP A 304 -5.74 -12.60 12.20
N GLN A 305 -6.20 -11.35 12.25
CA GLN A 305 -7.58 -10.97 11.93
C GLN A 305 -7.99 -11.33 10.50
N GLN A 306 -7.10 -11.23 9.53
CA GLN A 306 -7.42 -11.51 8.12
C GLN A 306 -7.59 -13.02 7.88
N THR A 307 -6.79 -13.85 8.55
CA THR A 307 -6.92 -15.31 8.47
C THR A 307 -8.17 -15.78 9.22
N MET A 308 -8.47 -15.23 10.40
CA MET A 308 -9.71 -15.52 11.13
C MET A 308 -10.97 -15.11 10.35
N GLU A 309 -10.90 -14.00 9.61
CA GLU A 309 -12.00 -13.58 8.73
C GLU A 309 -12.22 -14.56 7.57
N ALA A 310 -11.14 -15.04 6.94
CA ALA A 310 -11.25 -16.05 5.89
C ALA A 310 -11.91 -17.34 6.41
N ARG A 311 -11.60 -17.75 7.64
CA ARG A 311 -12.21 -18.90 8.31
C ARG A 311 -13.70 -18.70 8.57
N ALA A 312 -14.12 -17.48 8.94
CA ALA A 312 -15.55 -17.16 9.09
C ALA A 312 -16.32 -17.34 7.77
N TYR A 313 -15.69 -17.08 6.61
CA TYR A 313 -16.29 -17.36 5.31
C TYR A 313 -16.44 -18.86 5.02
N ALA A 314 -15.63 -19.75 5.63
CA ALA A 314 -15.85 -21.19 5.52
C ALA A 314 -17.11 -21.63 6.27
N VAL A 315 -17.33 -21.09 7.47
CA VAL A 315 -18.58 -21.29 8.22
C VAL A 315 -19.76 -20.83 7.37
N ALA A 316 -19.69 -19.63 6.80
CA ALA A 316 -20.75 -19.13 5.94
C ALA A 316 -21.00 -20.05 4.73
N ARG A 317 -19.94 -20.49 4.04
CA ARG A 317 -20.03 -21.34 2.85
C ARG A 317 -20.75 -22.68 3.10
N GLU A 318 -20.63 -23.25 4.29
CA GLU A 318 -21.30 -24.51 4.67
C GLU A 318 -22.83 -24.44 4.50
N PHE A 319 -23.43 -23.27 4.68
CA PHE A 319 -24.89 -23.11 4.70
C PHE A 319 -25.47 -22.46 3.44
N ASP A 320 -24.67 -22.30 2.38
CA ASP A 320 -25.06 -21.66 1.10
C ASP A 320 -25.94 -20.41 1.32
N PRO A 321 -25.39 -19.33 1.89
CA PRO A 321 -26.17 -18.17 2.29
C PRO A 321 -26.51 -17.29 1.11
N LEU A 322 -27.61 -16.55 1.23
CA LEU A 322 -27.93 -15.49 0.28
C LEU A 322 -26.88 -14.38 0.40
N LEU A 323 -26.58 -13.97 1.63
CA LEU A 323 -25.74 -12.82 1.95
C LEU A 323 -24.68 -13.18 2.98
N VAL A 324 -23.47 -12.65 2.78
CA VAL A 324 -22.39 -12.63 3.78
C VAL A 324 -21.78 -11.24 3.76
N ASN A 325 -21.97 -10.48 4.84
CA ASN A 325 -21.43 -9.13 4.95
C ASN A 325 -20.35 -9.06 6.02
N THR A 326 -19.18 -8.52 5.65
CA THR A 326 -18.15 -8.17 6.64
C THR A 326 -18.44 -6.79 7.23
N VAL A 327 -18.32 -6.66 8.55
CA VAL A 327 -18.42 -5.37 9.24
C VAL A 327 -17.01 -4.82 9.48
N VAL A 328 -16.64 -3.80 8.70
CA VAL A 328 -15.37 -3.08 8.84
C VAL A 328 -15.55 -1.79 9.61
N GLY A 329 -14.93 -1.69 10.79
CA GLY A 329 -15.00 -0.49 11.62
C GLY A 329 -14.04 0.61 11.14
N LEU A 330 -14.55 1.81 10.87
CA LEU A 330 -13.75 3.04 10.81
C LEU A 330 -13.37 3.50 12.23
N HIS A 331 -12.70 2.64 13.00
CA HIS A 331 -12.14 3.02 14.29
C HIS A 331 -10.71 3.53 14.04
N ARG A 332 -10.51 4.86 14.05
CA ARG A 332 -9.15 5.42 14.17
C ARG A 332 -8.71 5.25 15.62
N PRO A 333 -7.65 4.46 15.91
CA PRO A 333 -6.98 4.60 17.20
C PRO A 333 -6.42 6.02 17.23
N ARG A 334 -6.91 6.86 18.15
CA ARG A 334 -6.17 8.06 18.51
C ARG A 334 -4.91 7.59 19.21
N ILE A 335 -3.76 7.84 18.59
CA ILE A 335 -2.40 7.99 19.16
C ILE A 335 -2.01 6.92 20.20
N PRO A 336 -0.97 6.10 19.96
CA PRO A 336 -0.45 5.24 21.02
C PRO A 336 0.14 6.12 22.12
N VAL A 337 -0.48 6.11 23.30
CA VAL A 337 0.17 6.57 24.52
C VAL A 337 1.19 5.49 24.89
N GLN A 338 2.47 5.82 24.77
CA GLN A 338 3.56 5.04 25.37
C GLN A 338 3.22 4.83 26.85
N ARG A 339 2.93 3.58 27.24
CA ARG A 339 2.99 3.20 28.65
C ARG A 339 4.46 3.01 29.00
N GLN A 340 4.99 3.99 29.74
CA GLN A 340 6.23 3.84 30.50
C GLN A 340 5.96 2.78 31.57
N ALA A 341 6.78 1.74 31.60
CA ALA A 341 6.71 0.68 32.61
C ALA A 341 7.25 1.22 33.93
N ASP A 342 6.54 0.94 35.04
CA ASP A 342 7.19 0.60 36.31
C ASP A 342 6.24 -0.12 37.30
N HIS A 343 6.70 -1.33 37.67
CA HIS A 343 6.54 -2.06 38.94
C HIS A 343 5.23 -2.82 39.31
N PRO A 344 5.34 -3.93 40.09
CA PRO A 344 4.45 -5.09 40.03
C PRO A 344 3.47 -5.22 41.21
N GLY A 345 2.31 -5.86 41.00
CA GLY A 345 1.44 -6.24 42.11
C GLY A 345 0.04 -6.80 41.76
N ARG A 346 -0.10 -8.12 41.94
CA ARG A 346 -1.28 -8.90 42.38
C ARG A 346 -2.60 -8.93 41.56
N ALA A 347 -2.84 -10.11 40.98
CA ALA A 347 -3.99 -11.02 41.05
C ALA A 347 -5.44 -10.50 41.19
N GLY A 348 -6.32 -11.00 40.30
CA GLY A 348 -7.70 -11.40 40.66
C GLY A 348 -8.84 -11.03 39.70
N GLY A 349 -9.29 -12.00 38.89
CA GLY A 349 -10.72 -12.28 38.62
C GLY A 349 -11.52 -11.47 37.57
N PRO A 350 -12.54 -12.07 36.91
CA PRO A 350 -13.16 -11.58 35.68
C PRO A 350 -14.48 -10.83 35.90
N LEU A 351 -14.83 -9.87 35.01
CA LEU A 351 -16.14 -9.21 35.05
C LEU A 351 -16.75 -9.00 33.65
N LEU A 352 -17.78 -9.81 33.39
CA LEU A 352 -18.84 -9.63 32.41
C LEU A 352 -20.07 -9.11 33.16
N ARG A 353 -20.57 -7.91 32.82
CA ARG A 353 -21.99 -7.53 32.63
C ARG A 353 -22.31 -6.05 32.91
N GLN A 354 -22.97 -5.47 31.89
CA GLN A 354 -24.18 -4.63 31.90
C GLN A 354 -24.20 -3.16 32.39
N ALA A 355 -24.64 -2.34 31.43
CA ALA A 355 -25.71 -1.33 31.51
C ALA A 355 -25.45 0.08 32.10
N ALA A 356 -25.46 1.05 31.19
CA ALA A 356 -26.23 2.30 31.20
C ALA A 356 -26.15 3.30 32.38
N ARG A 357 -25.32 4.33 32.16
CA ARG A 357 -25.49 5.79 32.46
C ARG A 357 -25.48 6.26 33.94
N PRO A 358 -25.38 7.59 34.20
CA PRO A 358 -24.31 8.53 33.81
C PRO A 358 -23.81 9.36 35.03
N ALA A 359 -22.59 9.88 35.01
CA ALA A 359 -22.17 10.90 36.00
C ALA A 359 -21.22 11.93 35.39
N ASP A 360 -21.76 13.11 35.14
CA ASP A 360 -21.04 14.37 34.93
C ASP A 360 -20.55 14.93 36.28
N GLY A 361 -19.40 15.59 36.25
CA GLY A 361 -18.96 16.54 37.26
C GLY A 361 -17.48 16.90 37.09
N ARG A 362 -17.04 18.16 37.02
CA ARG A 362 -17.68 19.46 37.21
C ARG A 362 -16.81 20.55 36.58
N GLY A 363 -17.46 21.66 36.23
CA GLY A 363 -16.87 23.00 36.03
C GLY A 363 -17.82 23.89 35.21
N ARG A 364 -18.98 24.30 35.77
CA ARG A 364 -19.29 25.65 36.33
C ARG A 364 -18.99 26.79 35.32
N LEU A 365 -19.88 27.72 34.96
CA LEU A 365 -20.91 28.52 35.68
C LEU A 365 -21.99 29.03 34.68
N LEU A 366 -23.30 28.84 34.96
CA LEU A 366 -24.30 29.82 35.45
C LEU A 366 -24.65 31.02 34.53
N HIS A 367 -25.83 30.99 33.87
CA HIS A 367 -27.08 31.67 34.28
C HIS A 367 -28.14 31.67 33.14
N GLN A 368 -29.37 31.23 33.44
CA GLN A 368 -30.61 31.43 32.65
C GLN A 368 -31.34 32.73 33.12
N PRO A 369 -32.58 33.05 32.68
CA PRO A 369 -33.09 33.36 31.32
C PRO A 369 -34.01 34.62 31.31
N ARG A 370 -34.23 35.30 30.17
CA ARG A 370 -35.46 36.11 29.96
C ARG A 370 -35.95 36.11 28.51
N ARG A 371 -37.24 35.79 28.35
CA ARG A 371 -38.07 36.02 27.15
C ARG A 371 -38.44 37.50 27.06
N CYS A 372 -38.53 38.05 25.83
CA CYS A 372 -39.53 39.05 25.48
C CYS A 372 -39.85 39.02 23.97
N ARG A 373 -41.12 39.28 23.64
CA ARG A 373 -41.78 39.11 22.32
C ARG A 373 -41.90 40.43 21.54
N ARG A 374 -42.31 40.28 20.26
CA ARG A 374 -42.91 41.23 19.28
C ARG A 374 -41.89 42.03 18.45
N ARG A 375 -42.11 42.41 17.18
CA ARG A 375 -42.98 42.11 16.00
C ARG A 375 -42.58 43.21 14.97
N GLY A 376 -42.60 42.98 13.64
CA GLY A 376 -42.69 44.11 12.69
C GLY A 376 -41.96 44.03 11.35
N HIS A 377 -42.71 43.62 10.32
CA HIS A 377 -42.63 43.77 8.85
C HIS A 377 -41.49 44.52 8.11
N GLY A 378 -41.13 43.97 6.93
CA GLY A 378 -40.54 44.69 5.78
C GLY A 378 -40.10 43.75 4.65
N ARG A 379 -40.36 44.09 3.37
CA ARG A 379 -40.43 43.21 2.17
C ARG A 379 -39.10 42.94 1.42
N ALA A 380 -39.05 41.72 0.84
CA ALA A 380 -38.47 41.16 -0.42
C ALA A 380 -37.31 41.82 -1.22
N PRO A 381 -36.42 41.00 -1.84
CA PRO A 381 -35.66 41.35 -3.04
C PRO A 381 -35.86 40.37 -4.23
N ASP A 382 -35.66 40.87 -5.47
CA ASP A 382 -35.54 40.11 -6.74
C ASP A 382 -34.67 40.95 -7.72
N PRO A 383 -34.10 40.45 -8.86
CA PRO A 383 -33.44 39.17 -9.18
C PRO A 383 -32.01 39.32 -9.81
N ALA A 384 -31.30 38.18 -9.89
CA ALA A 384 -30.25 37.76 -10.87
C ALA A 384 -28.88 38.51 -10.89
N VAL A 385 -27.70 37.88 -10.95
CA VAL A 385 -27.16 36.99 -12.02
C VAL A 385 -25.88 36.28 -11.54
N ARG A 386 -25.76 34.96 -11.84
CA ARG A 386 -24.54 34.06 -11.91
C ARG A 386 -23.70 33.87 -10.62
N SER A 387 -23.19 32.70 -10.25
CA SER A 387 -23.32 31.31 -10.72
C SER A 387 -22.59 30.39 -9.72
N ARG A 388 -23.34 29.42 -9.19
CA ARG A 388 -22.90 28.08 -8.72
C ARG A 388 -21.54 27.94 -8.04
N ARG A 389 -21.54 28.02 -6.71
CA ARG A 389 -21.02 27.01 -5.77
C ARG A 389 -21.20 27.54 -4.34
N GLN A 390 -21.54 26.65 -3.41
CA GLN A 390 -21.78 26.90 -1.97
C GLN A 390 -23.20 27.34 -1.58
N LEU A 391 -24.08 26.35 -1.42
CA LEU A 391 -25.15 26.34 -0.41
C LEU A 391 -25.32 24.86 0.00
N ARG A 392 -25.53 24.47 1.25
CA ARG A 392 -25.23 25.05 2.57
C ARG A 392 -25.57 23.91 3.56
N HIS A 393 -24.71 23.72 4.54
CA HIS A 393 -25.02 22.95 5.74
C HIS A 393 -26.25 23.53 6.46
N HIS A 394 -27.28 22.70 6.63
CA HIS A 394 -28.15 22.72 7.81
C HIS A 394 -28.33 21.27 8.28
N ARG A 395 -27.45 20.84 9.20
CA ARG A 395 -27.67 19.66 10.04
C ARG A 395 -28.38 20.14 11.31
N ALA A 396 -29.64 19.75 11.48
CA ALA A 396 -30.21 19.57 12.81
C ALA A 396 -29.65 18.26 13.38
N GLY A 397 -29.29 18.29 14.66
CA GLY A 397 -28.45 17.28 15.31
C GLY A 397 -29.15 15.97 15.65
N GLY A 398 -28.33 14.99 16.04
CA GLY A 398 -28.74 13.67 16.50
C GLY A 398 -28.00 12.58 15.74
N GLY A 399 -26.88 12.12 16.30
CA GLY A 399 -26.01 11.15 15.63
C GLY A 399 -26.62 9.74 15.57
N ARG A 400 -26.39 9.06 14.45
CA ARG A 400 -26.02 7.65 14.31
C ARG A 400 -25.22 7.57 13.01
N ARG A 401 -24.06 6.91 13.08
CA ARG A 401 -23.06 6.83 12.01
C ARG A 401 -23.23 5.47 11.37
N ASP A 402 -23.91 5.45 10.24
CA ASP A 402 -23.89 4.29 9.35
C ASP A 402 -22.55 4.29 8.60
N ALA A 403 -21.99 3.09 8.43
CA ALA A 403 -20.80 2.89 7.63
C ALA A 403 -21.15 3.13 6.15
N GLU A 404 -20.85 4.32 5.63
CA GLU A 404 -20.75 4.54 4.20
C GLU A 404 -19.58 3.70 3.65
N LEU A 405 -19.90 2.77 2.75
CA LEU A 405 -18.91 2.09 1.92
C LEU A 405 -18.13 3.13 1.10
N PRO A 406 -16.82 2.94 0.85
CA PRO A 406 -16.11 3.76 -0.11
C PRO A 406 -16.76 3.59 -1.49
N VAL A 407 -17.38 4.66 -1.98
CA VAL A 407 -17.80 4.78 -3.37
C VAL A 407 -16.53 4.75 -4.23
N ALA A 408 -16.24 3.59 -4.81
CA ALA A 408 -15.40 3.56 -6.00
C ALA A 408 -16.19 4.28 -7.10
N VAL A 409 -15.76 5.48 -7.47
CA VAL A 409 -16.25 6.16 -8.67
C VAL A 409 -15.92 5.24 -9.85
N PRO A 410 -16.90 4.67 -10.57
CA PRO A 410 -16.58 3.93 -11.78
C PRO A 410 -16.03 4.93 -12.81
N PRO A 411 -14.95 4.61 -13.55
CA PRO A 411 -14.51 5.44 -14.65
C PRO A 411 -15.65 5.54 -15.67
N ARG A 412 -16.10 6.78 -15.94
CA ARG A 412 -17.03 7.05 -17.03
C ARG A 412 -16.35 6.66 -18.36
N ARG A 413 -17.06 5.84 -19.14
CA ARG A 413 -16.69 5.19 -20.42
C ARG A 413 -15.80 3.95 -20.31
N GLY A 414 -16.42 2.78 -20.44
CA GLY A 414 -15.74 1.59 -20.95
C GLY A 414 -15.35 1.82 -22.41
N LEU A 415 -14.05 1.86 -22.68
CA LEU A 415 -13.54 1.59 -24.02
C LEU A 415 -13.79 0.10 -24.29
N ARG A 416 -14.58 -0.21 -25.32
CA ARG A 416 -14.70 -1.59 -25.82
C ARG A 416 -13.30 -2.13 -26.13
N PRO A 417 -12.94 -3.36 -25.72
CA PRO A 417 -11.79 -4.04 -26.30
C PRO A 417 -12.02 -4.14 -27.81
N ARG A 418 -11.04 -3.68 -28.61
CA ARG A 418 -11.01 -4.06 -30.03
C ARG A 418 -10.73 -5.55 -30.09
N ASP A 419 -11.48 -6.27 -30.93
CA ASP A 419 -11.22 -7.68 -31.24
C ASP A 419 -9.74 -7.87 -31.59
N PRO A 420 -9.10 -8.96 -31.12
CA PRO A 420 -7.74 -9.27 -31.52
C PRO A 420 -7.77 -9.73 -32.98
N GLY A 421 -7.48 -8.81 -33.89
CA GLY A 421 -7.09 -9.15 -35.26
C GLY A 421 -5.83 -10.02 -35.26
N PRO A 422 -5.57 -10.78 -36.34
CA PRO A 422 -4.54 -11.80 -36.35
C PRO A 422 -3.13 -11.22 -36.13
N SER A 423 -2.32 -12.00 -35.41
CA SER A 423 -0.95 -11.73 -34.99
C SER A 423 -0.06 -11.08 -36.07
N ALA A 424 0.40 -9.86 -35.82
CA ALA A 424 1.51 -9.25 -36.54
C ALA A 424 2.81 -9.41 -35.72
N GLY A 425 3.82 -10.06 -36.29
CA GLY A 425 5.14 -10.25 -35.68
C GLY A 425 5.90 -8.93 -35.42
N PRO A 426 7.03 -8.98 -34.68
CA PRO A 426 7.69 -7.79 -34.18
C PRO A 426 8.50 -7.11 -35.29
N GLY A 427 7.90 -6.13 -35.95
CA GLY A 427 8.60 -5.19 -36.82
C GLY A 427 8.97 -3.92 -36.04
N ILE A 428 10.22 -3.80 -35.60
CA ILE A 428 10.76 -2.56 -35.04
C ILE A 428 10.92 -1.56 -36.19
N ARG A 429 10.12 -0.49 -36.21
CA ARG A 429 10.37 0.67 -37.10
C ARG A 429 11.40 1.58 -36.45
N GLY A 430 12.57 1.68 -37.08
CA GLY A 430 13.62 2.62 -36.73
C GLY A 430 13.15 4.07 -36.87
N VAL A 431 13.59 4.90 -35.92
CA VAL A 431 13.41 6.35 -35.93
C VAL A 431 14.44 6.96 -36.87
N ALA A 432 13.99 7.53 -37.99
CA ALA A 432 14.83 8.35 -38.86
C ALA A 432 14.63 9.84 -38.53
N PRO A 433 15.69 10.68 -38.60
CA PRO A 433 15.59 12.10 -38.33
C PRO A 433 14.95 12.84 -39.51
N GLY A 434 14.08 13.80 -39.20
CA GLY A 434 13.29 14.54 -40.17
C GLY A 434 14.09 15.51 -41.04
N ARG A 435 13.66 15.65 -42.29
CA ARG A 435 13.83 16.85 -43.12
C ARG A 435 12.52 17.19 -43.81
N ALA A 436 12.18 18.47 -43.77
CA ALA A 436 11.00 19.07 -44.38
C ALA A 436 11.15 19.19 -45.91
N HIS A 437 10.03 19.09 -46.65
CA HIS A 437 9.61 20.08 -47.65
C HIS A 437 8.25 19.74 -48.29
N HIS A 438 7.69 20.77 -48.94
CA HIS A 438 6.30 21.04 -49.30
C HIS A 438 5.67 20.18 -50.43
N GLY A 439 4.32 20.11 -50.43
CA GLY A 439 3.55 20.55 -51.60
C GLY A 439 2.67 19.54 -52.37
N ARG A 440 1.35 19.79 -52.29
CA ARG A 440 0.28 19.63 -53.33
C ARG A 440 -0.34 18.24 -53.67
N ALA A 441 -1.62 18.15 -53.28
CA ALA A 441 -2.84 17.63 -53.95
C ALA A 441 -2.80 16.67 -55.17
N GLY A 442 -3.39 15.46 -54.95
CA GLY A 442 -4.21 14.49 -55.75
C GLY A 442 -4.28 14.44 -57.30
N PRO A 443 -5.11 13.55 -57.91
CA PRO A 443 -5.85 12.39 -57.36
C PRO A 443 -5.75 11.06 -58.17
N ALA A 444 -6.26 9.98 -57.53
CA ALA A 444 -6.80 8.69 -57.99
C ALA A 444 -6.61 8.15 -59.44
N HIS A 445 -6.22 6.87 -59.56
CA HIS A 445 -6.92 5.89 -60.41
C HIS A 445 -6.61 4.43 -60.03
N GLN A 446 -7.51 3.56 -60.49
CA GLN A 446 -7.85 2.20 -60.07
C GLN A 446 -7.07 1.07 -60.79
N ARG A 447 -7.14 -0.12 -60.16
CA ARG A 447 -7.44 -1.48 -60.70
C ARG A 447 -6.31 -2.44 -61.16
N HIS A 448 -6.49 -3.69 -60.67
CA HIS A 448 -6.17 -5.02 -61.22
C HIS A 448 -4.68 -5.41 -61.35
N GLY A 449 -4.21 -6.63 -61.09
CA GLY A 449 -4.80 -7.93 -60.77
C GLY A 449 -3.86 -9.03 -61.27
N ARG A 450 -3.57 -10.04 -60.42
CA ARG A 450 -3.09 -11.42 -60.70
C ARG A 450 -1.77 -11.65 -61.46
N ALA A 451 -0.85 -12.41 -60.84
CA ALA A 451 -0.56 -13.83 -61.18
C ALA A 451 0.86 -14.25 -60.75
N ALA A 452 0.97 -15.44 -60.16
CA ALA A 452 2.15 -16.31 -60.14
C ALA A 452 1.78 -17.59 -60.95
N PRO A 453 2.59 -18.67 -61.06
CA PRO A 453 4.04 -18.89 -60.87
C PRO A 453 4.69 -19.66 -62.06
N GLY A 454 5.99 -19.97 -62.04
CA GLY A 454 6.52 -21.13 -62.78
C GLY A 454 8.00 -21.10 -63.20
N PRO A 455 8.66 -22.26 -63.40
CA PRO A 455 10.04 -22.52 -62.99
C PRO A 455 11.02 -22.73 -64.17
N ARG A 456 12.35 -22.73 -63.90
CA ARG A 456 13.33 -23.59 -64.62
C ARG A 456 14.73 -23.60 -63.98
N ARG A 457 15.32 -24.79 -63.98
CA ARG A 457 16.63 -25.22 -63.44
C ARG A 457 17.80 -24.88 -64.38
N GLY A 458 18.99 -24.71 -63.81
CA GLY A 458 20.20 -25.45 -64.19
C GLY A 458 21.25 -24.80 -65.11
N LEU A 459 22.33 -24.27 -64.49
CA LEU A 459 23.80 -24.39 -64.76
C LEU A 459 24.38 -24.18 -66.19
N PRO A 460 25.70 -23.92 -66.37
CA PRO A 460 26.73 -23.28 -65.51
C PRO A 460 27.53 -22.16 -66.24
N ALA A 461 28.38 -21.41 -65.53
CA ALA A 461 29.42 -20.57 -66.16
C ALA A 461 30.75 -20.61 -65.36
N PRO A 462 31.91 -20.45 -66.02
CA PRO A 462 33.20 -20.91 -65.51
C PRO A 462 34.00 -19.83 -64.76
N ALA A 463 35.03 -20.30 -64.05
CA ALA A 463 35.92 -19.57 -63.16
C ALA A 463 36.69 -18.40 -63.81
N ARG A 464 36.91 -17.32 -63.04
CA ARG A 464 38.06 -16.43 -63.19
C ARG A 464 38.57 -15.90 -61.84
N ALA A 465 39.84 -16.23 -61.62
CA ALA A 465 40.93 -15.46 -60.99
C ALA A 465 40.62 -14.66 -59.70
N GLY A 466 41.24 -15.11 -58.62
CA GLY A 466 41.32 -14.39 -57.35
C GLY A 466 42.01 -13.04 -57.48
N ARG A 467 41.44 -12.04 -56.81
CA ARG A 467 42.17 -10.86 -56.36
C ARG A 467 42.61 -11.09 -54.92
N VAL A 468 43.92 -10.96 -54.72
CA VAL A 468 44.54 -10.84 -53.40
C VAL A 468 44.01 -9.56 -52.75
N SER A 469 43.36 -9.70 -51.61
CA SER A 469 42.90 -8.60 -50.78
C SER A 469 44.04 -8.10 -49.89
N ASP A 470 44.25 -6.79 -49.93
CA ASP A 470 45.16 -5.97 -49.14
C ASP A 470 44.94 -6.17 -47.61
N PRO A 471 45.96 -6.45 -46.79
CA PRO A 471 45.77 -6.74 -45.36
C PRO A 471 45.93 -5.46 -44.51
N THR A 472 45.10 -4.43 -44.72
CA THR A 472 45.08 -3.25 -43.83
C THR A 472 43.71 -2.56 -43.66
N GLU A 473 42.59 -3.26 -43.85
CA GLU A 473 41.29 -2.77 -43.35
C GLU A 473 40.96 -3.43 -42.00
N PRO A 474 40.76 -2.66 -40.91
CA PRO A 474 40.25 -3.23 -39.67
C PRO A 474 38.87 -3.83 -39.93
N ALA A 475 38.74 -5.12 -39.63
CA ALA A 475 37.48 -5.84 -39.76
C ALA A 475 36.34 -5.04 -39.12
N LYS A 476 35.31 -4.71 -39.91
CA LYS A 476 34.07 -4.14 -39.37
C LYS A 476 33.61 -5.02 -38.20
N PRO A 477 33.36 -4.45 -37.01
CA PRO A 477 32.94 -5.25 -35.87
C PRO A 477 31.70 -6.03 -36.29
N ALA A 478 31.76 -7.35 -36.13
CA ALA A 478 30.63 -8.23 -36.35
C ALA A 478 29.42 -7.60 -35.64
N HIS A 479 28.31 -7.41 -36.36
CA HIS A 479 27.08 -6.91 -35.74
C HIS A 479 26.75 -7.84 -34.57
N ALA A 480 26.99 -7.35 -33.34
CA ALA A 480 26.49 -7.99 -32.15
C ALA A 480 24.99 -8.21 -32.37
N GLY A 481 24.53 -9.46 -32.20
CA GLY A 481 23.14 -9.82 -32.45
C GLY A 481 22.18 -8.89 -31.70
N THR A 482 20.94 -8.78 -32.16
CA THR A 482 19.92 -7.94 -31.53
C THR A 482 19.91 -8.19 -30.01
N PRO A 483 20.08 -7.15 -29.16
CA PRO A 483 20.14 -7.32 -27.72
C PRO A 483 18.90 -8.03 -27.20
N THR A 484 19.08 -9.06 -26.38
CA THR A 484 17.96 -9.70 -25.69
C THR A 484 17.41 -8.78 -24.60
N LEU A 485 16.19 -9.04 -24.11
CA LEU A 485 15.64 -8.31 -22.96
C LEU A 485 16.52 -8.43 -21.71
N ARG A 486 17.25 -9.55 -21.58
CA ARG A 486 18.22 -9.75 -20.48
C ARG A 486 19.42 -8.82 -20.64
N ASP A 487 19.94 -8.67 -21.86
CA ASP A 487 21.05 -7.77 -22.16
C ASP A 487 20.66 -6.32 -21.86
N LEU A 488 19.48 -5.90 -22.32
CA LEU A 488 18.96 -4.55 -22.05
C LEU A 488 18.76 -4.29 -20.55
N ARG A 489 18.31 -5.29 -19.78
CA ARG A 489 18.19 -5.18 -18.32
C ARG A 489 19.55 -5.01 -17.64
N GLY A 490 20.62 -5.57 -18.18
CA GLY A 490 21.99 -5.37 -17.67
C GLY A 490 22.54 -3.95 -17.84
N LEU A 491 21.97 -3.16 -18.77
CA LEU A 491 22.41 -1.79 -19.07
C LEU A 491 21.82 -0.73 -18.14
N THR A 492 20.88 -1.07 -17.25
CA THR A 492 20.20 -0.10 -16.41
C THR A 492 19.74 -0.66 -15.08
N GLN A 493 19.78 0.16 -14.02
CA GLN A 493 19.13 -0.15 -12.74
C GLN A 493 17.60 0.07 -12.78
N ALA A 494 17.06 0.60 -13.88
CA ALA A 494 15.63 0.74 -14.06
C ALA A 494 14.94 -0.63 -14.15
N ARG A 495 13.75 -0.72 -13.56
CA ARG A 495 12.95 -1.96 -13.48
C ARG A 495 12.23 -2.26 -14.80
N ILE A 496 12.99 -2.59 -15.83
CA ILE A 496 12.48 -2.92 -17.18
C ILE A 496 12.40 -4.44 -17.41
N ALA A 497 11.62 -4.84 -18.42
CA ALA A 497 11.50 -6.24 -18.85
C ALA A 497 11.17 -7.23 -17.71
N LEU A 498 10.33 -6.82 -16.77
CA LEU A 498 9.95 -7.64 -15.61
C LEU A 498 9.02 -8.82 -15.96
N GLY A 499 8.31 -8.74 -17.09
CA GLY A 499 7.23 -9.67 -17.43
C GLY A 499 5.89 -9.29 -16.78
N ALA A 500 4.87 -10.10 -17.00
CA ALA A 500 3.53 -9.93 -16.44
C ALA A 500 2.79 -11.28 -16.38
N HIS A 501 1.91 -11.41 -15.39
CA HIS A 501 0.93 -12.50 -15.31
C HIS A 501 -0.47 -11.88 -15.39
N GLY A 502 -1.09 -11.98 -16.57
CA GLY A 502 -2.35 -11.29 -16.87
C GLY A 502 -2.24 -9.78 -16.62
N ALA A 503 -3.05 -9.26 -15.70
CA ALA A 503 -3.07 -7.83 -15.35
C ALA A 503 -2.05 -7.41 -14.27
N GLY A 504 -1.27 -8.36 -13.73
CA GLY A 504 -0.36 -8.12 -12.61
C GLY A 504 1.13 -8.30 -12.93
N LEU A 505 1.98 -7.78 -12.05
CA LEU A 505 3.42 -8.06 -12.07
C LEU A 505 3.70 -9.45 -11.48
N PRO A 506 4.78 -10.13 -11.91
CA PRO A 506 5.26 -11.33 -11.24
C PRO A 506 5.45 -11.10 -9.74
N THR A 507 5.20 -12.13 -8.94
CA THR A 507 5.21 -12.05 -7.47
C THR A 507 6.55 -11.58 -6.95
N GLY A 508 7.66 -12.15 -7.44
CA GLY A 508 9.00 -11.72 -7.06
C GLY A 508 9.27 -10.24 -7.38
N ALA A 509 8.81 -9.76 -8.53
CA ALA A 509 8.99 -8.35 -8.91
C ALA A 509 8.16 -7.38 -8.03
N ALA A 510 6.93 -7.78 -7.68
CA ALA A 510 6.06 -7.01 -6.80
C ALA A 510 6.61 -6.95 -5.37
N LEU A 511 7.07 -8.08 -4.82
CA LEU A 511 7.68 -8.15 -3.49
C LEU A 511 9.01 -7.40 -3.42
N ALA A 512 9.87 -7.53 -4.44
CA ALA A 512 11.12 -6.77 -4.54
C ALA A 512 10.86 -5.26 -4.62
N PHE A 513 9.78 -4.82 -5.26
CA PHE A 513 9.38 -3.41 -5.25
C PHE A 513 8.90 -2.98 -3.86
N GLY A 514 8.08 -3.80 -3.21
CA GLY A 514 7.59 -3.54 -1.85
C GLY A 514 8.71 -3.44 -0.82
N LEU A 515 9.72 -4.30 -0.92
CA LEU A 515 10.90 -4.31 -0.06
C LEU A 515 11.74 -3.04 -0.23
N ASP A 516 12.06 -2.67 -1.46
CA ASP A 516 12.79 -1.43 -1.77
C ASP A 516 12.04 -0.19 -1.27
N HIS A 517 10.73 -0.17 -1.43
CA HIS A 517 9.90 0.90 -0.88
C HIS A 517 9.87 0.92 0.65
N ALA A 518 9.80 -0.24 1.30
CA ALA A 518 9.87 -0.36 2.76
C ALA A 518 11.19 0.20 3.30
N ARG A 519 12.31 -0.16 2.66
CA ARG A 519 13.66 0.33 3.00
C ARG A 519 13.81 1.81 2.79
N ALA A 520 13.34 2.32 1.64
CA ALA A 520 13.38 3.75 1.37
C ALA A 520 12.59 4.54 2.41
N ARG A 521 11.46 4.01 2.89
CA ARG A 521 10.70 4.63 3.99
C ARG A 521 11.44 4.55 5.31
N GLU A 522 12.01 3.41 5.66
CA GLU A 522 12.78 3.21 6.89
C GLU A 522 14.00 4.14 6.96
N ALA A 523 14.77 4.24 5.87
CA ALA A 523 15.93 5.12 5.76
C ALA A 523 15.61 6.60 6.04
N VAL A 524 14.39 7.05 5.73
CA VAL A 524 13.94 8.42 6.07
C VAL A 524 13.80 8.62 7.58
N TRP A 525 13.44 7.58 8.33
CA TRP A 525 13.20 7.65 9.77
C TRP A 525 14.41 7.25 10.62
N THR A 526 15.40 6.55 10.05
CA THR A 526 16.63 6.16 10.73
C THR A 526 17.39 7.41 11.23
N PRO A 527 17.70 7.49 12.54
CA PRO A 527 18.51 8.58 13.08
C PRO A 527 19.98 8.43 12.70
N LEU A 528 20.71 9.55 12.70
CA LEU A 528 22.15 9.55 12.53
C LEU A 528 22.85 9.12 13.81
N ASP A 529 23.76 8.15 13.71
CA ASP A 529 24.67 7.81 14.80
C ASP A 529 25.90 8.73 14.74
N ALA A 530 25.75 9.93 15.31
CA ALA A 530 26.81 10.95 15.32
C ALA A 530 28.06 10.46 16.07
N ALA A 531 27.88 9.68 17.14
CA ALA A 531 28.97 9.14 17.94
C ALA A 531 29.82 8.14 17.14
N ALA A 532 29.17 7.22 16.41
CA ALA A 532 29.87 6.28 15.52
C ALA A 532 30.64 7.01 14.41
N ILE A 533 30.04 8.05 13.81
CA ILE A 533 30.71 8.87 12.79
C ILE A 533 31.91 9.61 13.38
N GLY A 534 31.77 10.22 14.57
CA GLY A 534 32.87 10.88 15.26
C GLY A 534 34.02 9.94 15.59
N ALA A 535 33.71 8.71 16.05
CA ALA A 535 34.73 7.68 16.27
C ALA A 535 35.45 7.27 14.98
N ALA A 536 34.70 7.09 13.88
CA ALA A 536 35.26 6.74 12.58
C ALA A 536 36.13 7.86 11.99
N LEU A 537 35.73 9.14 12.13
CA LEU A 537 36.55 10.29 11.75
C LEU A 537 37.85 10.37 12.56
N ARG A 538 37.77 10.16 13.88
CA ARG A 538 38.95 10.16 14.75
C ARG A 538 39.94 9.06 14.37
N ALA A 539 39.46 7.87 14.00
CA ALA A 539 40.30 6.78 13.49
C ALA A 539 41.03 7.13 12.18
N GLN A 540 40.53 8.10 11.42
CA GLN A 540 41.16 8.63 10.20
C GLN A 540 42.03 9.88 10.47
N GLY A 541 42.26 10.25 11.73
CA GLY A 541 43.04 11.43 12.10
C GLY A 541 42.32 12.76 11.77
N LEU A 542 40.99 12.77 11.83
CA LEU A 542 40.17 13.97 11.68
C LEU A 542 39.53 14.33 13.02
N GLU A 543 39.72 15.56 13.45
CA GLU A 543 38.95 16.14 14.55
C GLU A 543 37.51 16.38 14.10
N SER A 544 36.56 16.18 15.00
CA SER A 544 35.14 16.35 14.72
C SER A 544 34.40 17.04 15.85
N VAL A 545 33.39 17.83 15.50
CA VAL A 545 32.50 18.52 16.45
C VAL A 545 31.05 18.20 16.12
N GLU A 546 30.26 17.86 17.15
CA GLU A 546 28.85 17.53 16.99
C GLU A 546 27.98 18.77 17.17
N VAL A 547 27.04 18.98 16.25
CA VAL A 547 26.06 20.06 16.29
C VAL A 547 24.67 19.55 15.93
N ARG A 548 23.65 20.34 16.27
CA ARG A 548 22.25 20.06 15.94
C ARG A 548 21.64 21.25 15.21
N SER A 549 20.72 20.96 14.30
CA SER A 549 19.86 22.00 13.74
C SER A 549 18.83 22.47 14.77
N ALA A 550 18.06 23.50 14.43
CA ALA A 550 17.07 24.07 15.32
C ALA A 550 15.82 23.19 15.51
N VAL A 551 15.77 21.96 15.01
CA VAL A 551 14.61 21.04 15.15
C VAL A 551 14.71 20.18 16.40
N SER A 552 13.58 19.85 17.03
CA SER A 552 13.54 18.99 18.22
C SER A 552 13.64 17.50 17.89
N ASP A 553 13.05 17.08 16.78
CA ASP A 553 12.91 15.67 16.41
C ASP A 553 12.75 15.46 14.89
N ARG A 554 12.73 14.20 14.47
CA ARG A 554 12.62 13.80 13.06
C ARG A 554 11.28 14.20 12.43
N THR A 555 10.19 14.22 13.21
CA THR A 555 8.87 14.61 12.71
C THR A 555 8.85 16.10 12.38
N GLU A 556 9.40 16.93 13.27
CA GLU A 556 9.59 18.35 13.01
C GLU A 556 10.50 18.58 11.81
N TYR A 557 11.65 17.90 11.74
CA TYR A 557 12.59 18.01 10.62
C TYR A 557 11.94 17.78 9.25
N LEU A 558 11.04 16.79 9.15
CA LEU A 558 10.30 16.50 7.92
C LEU A 558 9.24 17.57 7.58
N ARG A 559 8.70 18.29 8.57
CA ARG A 559 7.64 19.29 8.40
C ARG A 559 8.13 20.74 8.36
N ARG A 560 9.32 21.02 8.90
CA ARG A 560 9.90 22.37 9.06
C ARG A 560 11.27 22.48 8.41
N PRO A 561 11.33 22.57 7.06
CA PRO A 561 12.60 22.73 6.35
C PRO A 561 13.38 23.97 6.75
N ASP A 562 12.70 25.04 7.16
CA ASP A 562 13.27 26.27 7.67
C ASP A 562 14.16 26.02 8.90
N ARG A 563 13.65 25.28 9.91
CA ARG A 563 14.40 24.98 11.13
C ARG A 563 15.57 24.02 10.89
N GLY A 564 15.44 23.08 9.96
CA GLY A 564 16.53 22.17 9.57
C GLY A 564 17.69 22.86 8.84
N ARG A 565 17.52 24.11 8.40
CA ARG A 565 18.56 24.95 7.78
C ARG A 565 19.25 25.88 8.79
N SER A 566 18.77 25.94 10.03
CA SER A 566 19.28 26.81 11.09
C SER A 566 19.96 25.99 12.18
N LEU A 567 20.99 26.56 12.83
CA LEU A 567 21.64 25.93 13.97
C LEU A 567 20.81 26.06 15.25
N ALA A 568 20.88 25.06 16.13
CA ALA A 568 20.45 25.22 17.51
C ALA A 568 21.34 26.25 18.24
N PRO A 569 20.80 27.08 19.16
CA PRO A 569 21.57 28.08 19.89
C PRO A 569 22.77 27.48 20.65
N GLU A 570 22.63 26.31 21.25
CA GLU A 570 23.71 25.66 22.01
C GLU A 570 24.84 25.19 21.09
N SER A 571 24.48 24.69 19.90
CA SER A 571 25.45 24.28 18.89
C SER A 571 26.22 25.46 18.30
N ALA A 572 25.61 26.64 18.29
CA ALA A 572 26.29 27.85 17.83
C ALA A 572 27.46 28.21 18.75
N THR A 573 27.24 28.14 20.07
CA THR A 573 28.28 28.38 21.09
C THR A 573 29.43 27.37 20.99
N VAL A 574 29.13 26.10 20.68
CA VAL A 574 30.16 25.07 20.50
C VAL A 574 31.09 25.42 19.33
N LEU A 575 30.54 25.89 18.20
CA LEU A 575 31.36 26.25 17.03
C LEU A 575 32.24 27.48 17.28
N ASP A 576 31.72 28.47 18.03
CA ASP A 576 32.48 29.70 18.35
C ASP A 576 33.76 29.39 19.14
N GLY A 577 33.78 28.30 19.91
CA GLY A 577 34.95 27.85 20.67
C GLY A 577 36.15 27.36 19.85
N HIS A 578 35.97 27.10 18.54
CA HIS A 578 37.05 26.64 17.66
C HIS A 578 37.81 27.78 16.95
N GLY A 579 37.32 29.01 17.05
CA GLY A 579 37.90 30.18 16.39
C GLY A 579 37.65 30.25 14.87
N PRO A 580 37.72 31.45 14.27
CA PRO A 580 37.54 31.63 12.83
C PRO A 580 38.85 31.45 12.04
N GLY A 581 38.76 31.43 10.70
CA GLY A 581 39.92 31.61 9.81
C GLY A 581 40.31 30.38 8.98
N PHE A 582 39.34 29.49 8.71
CA PHE A 582 39.58 28.31 7.90
C PHE A 582 39.39 28.59 6.39
N ASP A 583 40.15 27.91 5.54
CA ASP A 583 39.89 27.93 4.10
C ASP A 583 38.69 27.03 3.75
N VAL A 584 38.61 25.85 4.38
CA VAL A 584 37.58 24.84 4.10
C VAL A 584 36.96 24.31 5.40
N ALA A 585 35.64 24.20 5.43
CA ALA A 585 34.90 23.45 6.43
C ALA A 585 34.13 22.30 5.78
N ILE A 586 34.21 21.10 6.37
CA ILE A 586 33.44 19.92 5.94
C ILE A 586 32.32 19.70 6.96
N VAL A 587 31.08 19.63 6.47
CA VAL A 587 29.88 19.34 7.26
C VAL A 587 29.31 18.00 6.81
N ILE A 588 29.15 17.06 7.73
CA ILE A 588 28.43 15.81 7.53
C ILE A 588 27.04 15.96 8.14
N ALA A 589 26.00 15.90 7.32
CA ALA A 589 24.62 16.00 7.76
C ALA A 589 23.81 14.77 7.36
N ASP A 590 22.89 14.35 8.22
CA ASP A 590 22.01 13.20 7.99
C ASP A 590 21.10 13.35 6.76
N GLY A 591 20.55 14.54 6.54
CA GLY A 591 19.66 14.79 5.42
C GLY A 591 18.41 13.91 5.47
N LEU A 592 18.09 13.22 4.38
CA LEU A 592 16.94 12.32 4.30
C LEU A 592 17.33 10.84 4.35
N SER A 593 18.63 10.51 4.43
CA SER A 593 19.12 9.14 4.56
C SER A 593 20.37 9.08 5.45
N ALA A 594 20.19 8.70 6.71
CA ALA A 594 21.31 8.45 7.62
C ALA A 594 22.17 7.27 7.15
N THR A 595 21.56 6.28 6.48
CA THR A 595 22.27 5.13 5.90
C THR A 595 23.29 5.56 4.84
N ALA A 596 22.94 6.47 3.96
CA ALA A 596 23.86 7.01 2.95
C ALA A 596 25.09 7.68 3.60
N VAL A 597 24.85 8.39 4.69
CA VAL A 597 25.90 9.08 5.45
C VAL A 597 26.82 8.09 6.16
N ALA A 598 26.25 7.09 6.84
CA ALA A 598 27.01 6.08 7.55
C ALA A 598 27.96 5.29 6.62
N LEU A 599 27.52 5.00 5.40
CA LEU A 599 28.31 4.25 4.42
C LEU A 599 29.37 5.12 3.73
N ASN A 600 29.02 6.34 3.32
CA ASN A 600 29.82 7.09 2.34
C ASN A 600 30.47 8.38 2.87
N ALA A 601 29.96 8.98 3.95
CA ALA A 601 30.39 10.32 4.35
C ALA A 601 31.80 10.37 4.96
N VAL A 602 32.16 9.41 5.82
CA VAL A 602 33.51 9.35 6.41
C VAL A 602 34.58 9.09 5.34
N PRO A 603 34.43 8.10 4.43
CA PRO A 603 35.35 7.93 3.31
C PRO A 603 35.50 9.20 2.45
N ALA A 604 34.39 9.87 2.11
CA ALA A 604 34.41 11.10 1.33
C ALA A 604 35.09 12.27 2.06
N ALA A 605 34.80 12.45 3.34
CA ALA A 605 35.45 13.47 4.17
C ALA A 605 36.95 13.24 4.29
N THR A 606 37.39 11.98 4.50
CA THR A 606 38.81 11.61 4.58
C THR A 606 39.54 11.87 3.26
N ALA A 607 38.98 11.43 2.14
CA ALA A 607 39.55 11.65 0.82
C ALA A 607 39.68 13.15 0.49
N LEU A 608 38.67 13.95 0.83
CA LEU A 608 38.72 15.40 0.65
C LEU A 608 39.73 16.06 1.60
N ALA A 609 39.76 15.70 2.87
CA ALA A 609 40.67 16.27 3.86
C ALA A 609 42.14 16.07 3.47
N ALA A 610 42.50 14.90 2.94
CA ALA A 610 43.84 14.63 2.42
C ALA A 610 44.21 15.58 1.26
N ARG A 611 43.25 15.92 0.40
CA ARG A 611 43.43 16.84 -0.74
C ARG A 611 43.55 18.29 -0.30
N VAL A 612 42.72 18.72 0.64
CA VAL A 612 42.77 20.06 1.25
C VAL A 612 44.13 20.30 1.89
N ARG A 613 44.62 19.34 2.70
CA ARG A 613 45.94 19.42 3.33
C ARG A 613 47.07 19.49 2.31
N ARG A 614 47.01 18.67 1.24
CA ARG A 614 47.99 18.68 0.15
C ARG A 614 48.02 20.00 -0.62
N ALA A 615 46.87 20.68 -0.72
CA ALA A 615 46.75 21.99 -1.35
C ALA A 615 47.24 23.16 -0.47
N GLY A 616 47.62 22.89 0.79
CA GLY A 616 48.09 23.91 1.73
C GLY A 616 46.98 24.75 2.36
N TRP A 617 45.72 24.32 2.28
CA TRP A 617 44.57 25.03 2.84
C TRP A 617 44.29 24.60 4.28
N SER A 618 43.88 25.54 5.13
CA SER A 618 43.46 25.24 6.50
C SER A 618 42.08 24.56 6.51
N LEU A 619 41.97 23.47 7.28
CA LEU A 619 40.76 22.67 7.41
C LEU A 619 40.19 22.81 8.82
N ALA A 620 38.92 23.20 8.93
CA ALA A 620 38.20 23.21 10.21
C ALA A 620 37.94 21.77 10.72
N PRO A 621 37.69 21.58 12.03
CA PRO A 621 37.16 20.32 12.54
C PRO A 621 35.90 19.90 11.75
N VAL A 622 35.78 18.61 11.42
CA VAL A 622 34.65 18.11 10.66
C VAL A 622 33.38 18.24 11.50
N VAL A 623 32.39 18.97 10.99
CA VAL A 623 31.16 19.23 11.72
C VAL A 623 30.15 18.12 11.43
N VAL A 624 29.75 17.36 12.45
CA VAL A 624 28.70 16.34 12.36
C VAL A 624 27.38 16.96 12.80
N ALA A 625 26.52 17.29 11.85
CA ALA A 625 25.28 18.02 12.06
C ALA A 625 24.07 17.09 12.02
N SER A 626 23.40 16.92 13.18
CA SER A 626 22.16 16.15 13.27
C SER A 626 20.95 16.95 12.79
N GLN A 627 20.06 16.29 12.05
CA GLN A 627 18.84 16.86 11.45
C GLN A 627 19.13 18.08 10.57
N GLY A 628 20.23 18.04 9.83
CA GLY A 628 20.72 19.13 9.00
C GLY A 628 20.20 19.03 7.55
N ARG A 629 19.84 20.18 6.98
CA ARG A 629 19.61 20.34 5.53
C ARG A 629 20.80 21.05 4.90
N VAL A 630 20.91 21.01 3.58
CA VAL A 630 21.99 21.64 2.80
C VAL A 630 22.41 23.02 3.34
N ALA A 631 21.47 23.95 3.54
CA ALA A 631 21.77 25.31 3.97
C ALA A 631 22.22 25.45 5.44
N ILE A 632 22.22 24.37 6.25
CA ILE A 632 22.85 24.37 7.57
C ILE A 632 24.35 24.65 7.48
N GLY A 633 24.97 24.34 6.34
CA GLY A 633 26.36 24.65 6.08
C GLY A 633 26.66 26.15 6.12
N ASP A 634 25.69 27.01 5.83
CA ASP A 634 25.94 28.46 5.78
C ASP A 634 26.21 29.06 7.17
N PRO A 635 25.33 28.92 8.19
CA PRO A 635 25.62 29.40 9.54
C PRO A 635 26.83 28.71 10.18
N ILE A 636 27.12 27.45 9.81
CA ILE A 636 28.34 26.75 10.26
C ILE A 636 29.58 27.41 9.70
N GLY A 637 29.63 27.60 8.37
CA GLY A 637 30.76 28.21 7.68
C GLY A 637 31.02 29.64 8.13
N ALA A 638 29.96 30.44 8.28
CA ALA A 638 30.06 31.81 8.76
C ALA A 638 30.72 31.89 10.14
N ARG A 639 30.35 31.00 11.07
CA ARG A 639 30.91 30.97 12.45
C ARG A 639 32.36 30.51 12.50
N LEU A 640 32.70 29.52 11.67
CA LEU A 640 34.09 29.05 11.51
C LEU A 640 34.95 30.02 10.68
N GLY A 641 34.37 31.11 10.14
CA GLY A 641 35.07 31.99 9.21
C GLY A 641 35.63 31.24 8.00
N ALA A 642 34.93 30.18 7.56
CA ALA A 642 35.38 29.31 6.48
C ALA A 642 35.16 29.97 5.11
N ARG A 643 36.19 30.05 4.27
CA ARG A 643 36.04 30.60 2.90
C ARG A 643 35.13 29.73 2.03
N CYS A 644 35.22 28.41 2.19
CA CYS A 644 34.37 27.43 1.53
C CYS A 644 33.77 26.43 2.53
N VAL A 645 32.53 26.02 2.29
CA VAL A 645 31.87 24.90 2.99
C VAL A 645 31.53 23.79 2.02
N VAL A 646 31.82 22.56 2.43
CA VAL A 646 31.40 21.32 1.77
C VAL A 646 30.41 20.59 2.67
N VAL A 647 29.15 20.49 2.27
CA VAL A 647 28.12 19.74 2.99
C VAL A 647 27.93 18.37 2.34
N LEU A 648 28.41 17.33 3.00
CA LEU A 648 28.13 15.92 2.69
C LEU A 648 26.82 15.53 3.37
N ILE A 649 25.80 15.19 2.59
CA ILE A 649 24.43 15.01 3.09
C ILE A 649 23.72 13.82 2.48
N GLY A 650 23.01 13.05 3.31
CA GLY A 650 22.18 11.94 2.83
C GLY A 650 21.04 12.45 1.94
N GLU A 651 20.99 11.99 0.70
CA GLU A 651 19.95 12.38 -0.25
C GLU A 651 18.60 11.72 0.07
N ARG A 652 17.57 12.11 -0.67
CA ARG A 652 16.28 11.41 -0.61
C ARG A 652 16.48 9.96 -1.07
N PRO A 653 16.15 8.95 -0.25
CA PRO A 653 16.34 7.57 -0.64
C PRO A 653 15.45 7.24 -1.85
N GLY A 654 16.09 6.79 -2.93
CA GLY A 654 15.41 6.23 -4.09
C GLY A 654 15.00 4.78 -3.85
N LEU A 655 14.13 4.23 -4.70
CA LEU A 655 13.74 2.83 -4.60
C LEU A 655 14.94 1.88 -4.76
N SER A 656 15.84 2.17 -5.71
CA SER A 656 17.04 1.37 -5.97
C SER A 656 18.32 1.96 -5.35
N ALA A 657 18.19 2.97 -4.50
CA ALA A 657 19.31 3.81 -4.06
C ALA A 657 19.02 4.51 -2.73
N SER A 658 19.00 3.77 -1.62
CA SER A 658 18.86 4.35 -0.28
C SER A 658 20.18 4.88 0.29
N ASP A 659 21.30 4.58 -0.37
CA ASP A 659 22.67 4.80 0.07
C ASP A 659 23.36 6.01 -0.59
N SER A 660 22.67 6.76 -1.45
CA SER A 660 23.23 7.91 -2.18
C SER A 660 23.60 9.10 -1.27
N LEU A 661 24.88 9.46 -1.24
CA LEU A 661 25.36 10.69 -0.61
C LEU A 661 25.44 11.82 -1.65
N GLY A 662 24.97 13.00 -1.25
CA GLY A 662 25.10 14.24 -2.01
C GLY A 662 26.14 15.16 -1.37
N CYS A 663 26.68 16.06 -2.17
CA CYS A 663 27.66 17.04 -1.75
C CYS A 663 27.30 18.42 -2.30
N TYR A 664 27.26 19.42 -1.42
CA TYR A 664 27.00 20.81 -1.78
C TYR A 664 28.18 21.68 -1.37
N VAL A 665 28.74 22.43 -2.32
CA VAL A 665 29.90 23.29 -2.10
C VAL A 665 29.50 24.74 -2.27
N THR A 666 29.84 25.57 -1.28
CA THR A 666 29.51 27.00 -1.22
C THR A 666 30.77 27.81 -0.91
N PHE A 667 30.99 28.89 -1.66
CA PHE A 667 32.01 29.92 -1.35
C PHE A 667 31.34 31.10 -0.63
N GLY A 668 32.00 31.63 0.40
CA GLY A 668 31.49 32.72 1.23
C GLY A 668 30.17 32.36 1.90
N PRO A 669 30.11 31.27 2.69
CA PRO A 669 28.87 30.80 3.33
C PRO A 669 28.31 31.84 4.31
N GLU A 670 27.07 32.26 4.06
CA GLU A 670 26.33 33.20 4.93
C GLU A 670 24.85 32.79 5.04
N PRO A 671 24.21 32.94 6.22
CA PRO A 671 22.79 32.67 6.36
C PRO A 671 21.93 33.45 5.35
N GLY A 672 21.05 32.76 4.64
CA GLY A 672 20.14 33.36 3.66
C GLY A 672 20.60 33.24 2.20
N LEU A 673 21.75 32.61 1.93
CA LEU A 673 22.20 32.37 0.55
C LEU A 673 21.21 31.50 -0.26
N PRO A 674 20.85 31.90 -1.50
CA PRO A 674 19.99 31.11 -2.36
C PRO A 674 20.70 29.87 -2.90
N ASP A 675 19.94 28.83 -3.25
CA ASP A 675 20.49 27.55 -3.77
C ASP A 675 21.30 27.72 -5.06
N SER A 676 21.06 28.78 -5.84
CA SER A 676 21.84 29.12 -7.04
C SER A 676 23.30 29.46 -6.75
N ARG A 677 23.68 29.67 -5.48
CA ARG A 677 25.05 29.88 -5.01
C ARG A 677 25.78 28.59 -4.65
N ARG A 678 25.12 27.43 -4.78
CA ARG A 678 25.70 26.13 -4.40
C ARG A 678 26.01 25.31 -5.64
N ASN A 679 27.17 24.66 -5.67
CA ASN A 679 27.46 23.62 -6.66
C ASN A 679 27.17 22.24 -6.04
N CYS A 680 26.58 21.35 -6.81
CA CYS A 680 26.17 20.02 -6.36
C CYS A 680 26.99 18.92 -7.06
N ILE A 681 27.39 17.91 -6.29
CA ILE A 681 27.85 16.60 -6.75
C ILE A 681 26.91 15.57 -6.11
N SER A 682 26.29 14.71 -6.89
CA SER A 682 25.29 13.75 -6.41
C SER A 682 25.67 12.31 -6.74
N ASN A 683 24.91 11.35 -6.19
CA ASN A 683 25.06 9.92 -6.46
C ASN A 683 26.43 9.37 -6.04
N ILE A 684 26.98 9.85 -4.93
CA ILE A 684 28.23 9.34 -4.34
C ILE A 684 27.89 8.05 -3.59
N ARG A 685 28.18 6.90 -4.20
CA ARG A 685 27.90 5.55 -3.68
C ARG A 685 28.53 4.45 -4.54
N GLU A 686 28.47 3.22 -4.06
CA GLU A 686 28.76 2.04 -4.89
C GLU A 686 27.77 1.94 -6.06
N GLY A 687 28.26 1.63 -7.26
CA GLY A 687 27.45 1.65 -8.49
C GLY A 687 27.05 3.06 -8.99
N GLY A 688 27.54 4.12 -8.32
CA GLY A 688 27.40 5.51 -8.72
C GLY A 688 28.76 6.18 -8.94
N LEU A 689 28.91 7.42 -8.46
CA LEU A 689 30.18 8.13 -8.44
C LEU A 689 31.02 7.63 -7.26
N SER A 690 32.21 7.08 -7.54
CA SER A 690 33.12 6.63 -6.48
C SER A 690 33.55 7.78 -5.56
N VAL A 691 33.85 7.45 -4.30
CA VAL A 691 34.34 8.40 -3.29
C VAL A 691 35.54 9.20 -3.78
N GLU A 692 36.53 8.55 -4.40
CA GLU A 692 37.73 9.23 -4.92
C GLU A 692 37.42 10.20 -6.06
N ALA A 693 36.58 9.79 -7.02
CA ALA A 693 36.17 10.66 -8.11
C ALA A 693 35.37 11.87 -7.60
N ALA A 694 34.50 11.66 -6.59
CA ALA A 694 33.76 12.72 -5.94
C ALA A 694 34.70 13.70 -5.21
N ALA A 695 35.67 13.22 -4.44
CA ALA A 695 36.66 14.04 -3.77
C ALA A 695 37.53 14.86 -4.75
N GLY A 696 37.88 14.28 -5.91
CA GLY A 696 38.56 15.01 -6.98
C GLY A 696 37.71 16.14 -7.58
N GLN A 697 36.41 15.91 -7.79
CA GLN A 697 35.49 16.97 -8.23
C GLN A 697 35.30 18.06 -7.17
N MET A 698 35.22 17.69 -5.88
CA MET A 698 35.17 18.65 -4.76
C MET A 698 36.42 19.53 -4.74
N GLU A 699 37.61 18.94 -4.87
CA GLU A 699 38.88 19.67 -4.92
C GLU A 699 38.91 20.66 -6.09
N ALA A 700 38.50 20.23 -7.29
CA ALA A 700 38.44 21.10 -8.47
C ALA A 700 37.48 22.28 -8.27
N LEU A 701 36.32 22.04 -7.66
CA LEU A 701 35.39 23.11 -7.30
C LEU A 701 36.00 24.07 -6.29
N LEU A 702 36.62 23.57 -5.21
CA LEU A 702 37.28 24.40 -4.21
C LEU A 702 38.37 25.27 -4.81
N ARG A 703 39.23 24.73 -5.69
CA ARG A 703 40.28 25.50 -6.39
C ARG A 703 39.67 26.63 -7.21
N ALA A 704 38.65 26.33 -8.02
CA ALA A 704 38.00 27.33 -8.86
C ALA A 704 37.28 28.42 -8.02
N MET A 705 36.61 28.03 -6.94
CA MET A 705 35.92 28.94 -6.03
C MET A 705 36.88 29.88 -5.31
N LEU A 706 37.98 29.35 -4.77
CA LEU A 706 38.98 30.15 -4.06
C LEU A 706 39.73 31.10 -5.00
N ALA A 707 39.88 30.75 -6.27
CA ALA A 707 40.48 31.61 -7.30
C ALA A 707 39.53 32.71 -7.80
N GLN A 708 38.24 32.40 -7.99
CA GLN A 708 37.26 33.34 -8.57
C GLN A 708 36.45 34.12 -7.54
N GLY A 709 36.51 33.73 -6.26
CA GLY A 709 35.72 34.36 -5.19
C GLY A 709 34.21 34.16 -5.33
N THR A 710 33.77 33.06 -5.96
CA THR A 710 32.34 32.84 -6.25
C THR A 710 32.01 31.35 -6.31
N SER A 711 30.72 31.00 -6.24
CA SER A 711 30.20 29.63 -6.31
C SER A 711 28.83 29.59 -7.00
N GLY A 712 28.35 28.39 -7.29
CA GLY A 712 27.05 28.16 -7.92
C GLY A 712 27.04 28.46 -9.41
N VAL A 713 25.96 29.08 -9.90
CA VAL A 713 25.77 29.39 -11.34
C VAL A 713 26.78 30.40 -11.90
N ALA A 714 27.39 31.20 -11.03
CA ALA A 714 28.37 32.21 -11.42
C ALA A 714 29.80 31.66 -11.53
N LEU A 715 30.04 30.44 -11.05
CA LEU A 715 31.36 29.80 -11.10
C LEU A 715 31.64 29.31 -12.52
N ARG A 716 32.67 29.85 -13.16
CA ARG A 716 33.13 29.32 -14.45
C ARG A 716 33.98 28.09 -14.18
N ARG A 717 33.49 26.93 -14.61
CA ARG A 717 34.29 25.70 -14.60
C ARG A 717 35.25 25.79 -15.78
N GLY A 718 36.55 25.59 -15.55
CA GLY A 718 37.49 25.44 -16.66
C GLY A 718 37.04 24.24 -17.50
N ASP A 719 36.70 24.49 -18.76
CA ASP A 719 36.20 23.45 -19.66
C ASP A 719 37.39 22.63 -20.19
N PRO A 720 37.36 21.28 -20.17
CA PRO A 720 38.28 20.46 -20.95
C PRO A 720 38.14 20.68 -22.47
N ALA A 721 37.08 21.37 -22.90
CA ALA A 721 36.74 21.68 -24.28
C ALA A 721 36.53 23.19 -24.46
N ASP A 722 37.59 24.00 -24.36
CA ASP A 722 37.60 25.33 -24.95
C ASP A 722 38.04 25.23 -26.43
N PRO A 723 37.16 25.43 -27.43
CA PRO A 723 37.54 25.33 -28.84
C PRO A 723 38.41 26.49 -29.33
N LYS A 724 38.75 27.47 -28.48
CA LYS A 724 39.56 28.64 -28.88
C LYS A 724 41.05 28.54 -28.58
N ALA A 725 41.56 27.37 -28.20
CA ALA A 725 42.98 27.15 -27.91
C ALA A 725 43.65 26.08 -28.79
N LEU A 726 43.20 25.89 -30.04
CA LEU A 726 43.99 25.20 -31.06
C LEU A 726 44.60 26.26 -31.99
N PRO A 727 45.94 26.37 -32.09
CA PRO A 727 46.56 27.24 -33.08
C PRO A 727 46.15 26.78 -34.48
N ASP A 728 45.82 27.76 -35.32
CA ASP A 728 45.35 27.57 -36.69
C ASP A 728 46.42 26.82 -37.49
N ALA A 729 46.20 25.53 -37.75
CA ALA A 729 47.01 24.75 -38.68
C ALA A 729 46.48 24.99 -40.10
N ARG A 730 46.89 26.12 -40.67
CA ARG A 730 47.03 26.33 -42.11
C ARG A 730 48.36 27.00 -42.37
N ASP A 731 49.38 26.16 -42.51
CA ASP A 731 50.38 26.21 -43.57
C ASP A 731 50.55 24.80 -44.12
#